data_AF-A0A1G5EPP5-F1
#
_entry.id   AF-A0A1G5EPP5-F1
#
_cell.length_a   1.000
_cell.length_b   1.000
_cell.length_c   1.000
_cell.angle_alpha   90.00
_cell.angle_beta   90.00
_cell.angle_gamma   90.00
#
_symmetry.space_group_name_H-M   'P 1'
#
loop_
_entity.id
_entity.type
_entity.pdbx_description
1 polymer ?
#
loop_
_entity_poly.entity_id
_entity_poly.type
_entity_poly.pdbx_seq_one_letter_code
_entity_poly.pdbx_strand_id
1 'polypeptide(L)'
;MKLKLHLAVWLLVSASTFAQSFYDTNTIQEIRIYFSQPDWETQLNVQQMGEQQYIPAESVAINGTVFENVGVKYKGNSSFIPWHQKNPFHIELDTYQDQDYQGYTDIKLSNVIFDPSYVRETLSYDILGQYMAAPQCNYANVYVNDVLRGLYVNVESISKKFVRKHFHSDGNAFFECSPVNGASGTTTFEELPTLLYWGNNINSYNLAYEIKSDEGWEDLIALTQTLNHNTPAIENVLDVDRALWMLAYDNLMVNIDSYIGIFSQNYYLYKDDNGRFNPVVWDLNMSLGVFADLGTSILENTQQKKTLSPFQHLGDNTFPLVFRLLNNPHYRKVYLAHYYTMLQENFANNSYWAKAQAMHDLIDASVQAEPNPLNSYAAFQANMTTDLTTNNGLVAPGISNLVNGRTAFLQGLPDFSSPKPTITNLQTSPAAPVVGNTVHFTAHVTNTNTNAVTMGFRHHLKDVFVKTPMFDDGAHNDGAAGDNVYGASVVMTHAYLQYYLYAENNTIGAFSPARAEYEFHELDATYPTLDEEDLVINELMAQNTSTVTDPAGQFEDWIELYNNTANTISLDNLYLTDSPDNLQKWAFPSGLTMAPHSYLIVWADEDLTEEGLHADFKLSANGESIILSYPNGAVVDAITFGAQTANVSYARVPNGTGDFFSHPTTFNENNENLGAEGFASAPGIVAWPNPANDVLAIRTAQPMKKVSVFNLMGQVVFEATVDGTQQQLPVHDWASGVYIVKVTGESFAERIKITKR
;
A
#
# COMPACT_ATOMS: atom_id res chain seq x y z
N MET A 1 23.26 -19.46 -62.09
CA MET A 1 23.41 -20.29 -60.90
C MET A 1 24.11 -19.45 -59.83
N LYS A 2 23.34 -18.69 -59.03
CA LYS A 2 23.86 -17.75 -58.03
C LYS A 2 23.67 -18.37 -56.64
N LEU A 3 24.78 -18.51 -55.92
CA LEU A 3 24.91 -19.08 -54.58
C LEU A 3 24.15 -18.18 -53.57
N LYS A 4 23.22 -18.76 -52.80
CA LYS A 4 22.56 -18.07 -51.68
C LYS A 4 23.49 -18.10 -50.47
N LEU A 5 23.86 -16.92 -49.99
CA LEU A 5 24.58 -16.71 -48.74
C LEU A 5 23.53 -16.62 -47.61
N HIS A 6 23.54 -17.57 -46.67
CA HIS A 6 22.70 -17.49 -45.47
C HIS A 6 23.41 -16.63 -44.43
N LEU A 7 22.80 -15.48 -44.10
CA LEU A 7 23.20 -14.59 -43.02
C LEU A 7 22.62 -15.14 -41.71
N ALA A 8 23.47 -15.64 -40.82
CA ALA A 8 23.06 -16.05 -39.48
C ALA A 8 22.99 -14.80 -38.58
N VAL A 9 21.78 -14.46 -38.13
CA VAL A 9 21.55 -13.42 -37.12
C VAL A 9 21.87 -14.04 -35.77
N TRP A 10 22.93 -13.54 -35.11
CA TRP A 10 23.22 -13.87 -33.71
C TRP A 10 22.33 -13.01 -32.83
N LEU A 11 21.35 -13.64 -32.17
CA LEU A 11 20.64 -13.02 -31.04
C LEU A 11 21.64 -12.90 -29.88
N LEU A 12 22.03 -11.66 -29.57
CA LEU A 12 22.65 -11.33 -28.29
C LEU A 12 21.55 -11.40 -27.22
N VAL A 13 21.46 -12.53 -26.52
CA VAL A 13 20.70 -12.61 -25.27
C VAL A 13 21.55 -11.91 -24.22
N SER A 14 21.17 -10.68 -23.86
CA SER A 14 21.64 -10.03 -22.65
C SER A 14 21.11 -10.83 -21.47
N ALA A 15 21.95 -11.69 -20.90
CA ALA A 15 21.68 -12.28 -19.60
C ALA A 15 21.77 -11.15 -18.58
N SER A 16 20.62 -10.67 -18.11
CA SER A 16 20.55 -9.84 -16.91
C SER A 16 21.02 -10.71 -15.74
N THR A 17 22.28 -10.57 -15.34
CA THR A 17 22.74 -11.12 -14.06
C THR A 17 22.03 -10.33 -12.97
N PHE A 18 21.02 -10.91 -12.35
CA PHE A 18 20.41 -10.33 -11.15
C PHE A 18 21.49 -10.25 -10.08
N ALA A 19 21.77 -9.05 -9.57
CA ALA A 19 22.62 -8.88 -8.41
C ALA A 19 21.99 -9.62 -7.23
N GLN A 20 22.82 -10.33 -6.47
CA GLN A 20 22.37 -11.05 -5.29
C GLN A 20 21.87 -10.07 -4.21
N SER A 21 20.70 -10.36 -3.63
CA SER A 21 20.16 -9.62 -2.49
C SER A 21 21.03 -9.81 -1.26
N PHE A 22 21.24 -8.75 -0.47
CA PHE A 22 22.05 -8.75 0.74
C PHE A 22 21.59 -9.79 1.78
N TYR A 23 20.28 -10.07 1.83
CA TYR A 23 19.69 -11.06 2.73
C TYR A 23 19.26 -12.36 2.00
N ASP A 24 19.87 -12.69 0.86
CA ASP A 24 19.65 -14.00 0.23
C ASP A 24 20.10 -15.13 1.17
N THR A 25 19.16 -16.01 1.52
CA THR A 25 19.33 -17.10 2.49
C THR A 25 20.25 -18.21 1.97
N ASN A 26 20.54 -18.24 0.68
CA ASN A 26 21.45 -19.23 0.07
C ASN A 26 22.92 -18.80 0.12
N THR A 27 23.25 -17.68 0.77
CA THR A 27 24.62 -17.15 0.81
C THR A 27 25.07 -16.66 2.17
N ILE A 28 26.39 -16.62 2.28
CA ILE A 28 27.11 -16.02 3.41
C ILE A 28 27.73 -14.73 2.90
N GLN A 29 27.36 -13.62 3.49
CA GLN A 29 27.92 -12.31 3.18
C GLN A 29 29.36 -12.20 3.71
N GLU A 30 30.18 -11.38 3.06
CA GLU A 30 31.46 -10.94 3.63
C GLU A 30 31.33 -9.50 4.12
N ILE A 31 31.60 -9.26 5.41
CA ILE A 31 31.58 -7.93 6.01
C ILE A 31 32.95 -7.66 6.63
N ARG A 32 33.64 -6.60 6.19
CA ARG A 32 34.95 -6.19 6.71
C ARG A 32 34.83 -4.80 7.32
N ILE A 33 35.20 -4.66 8.59
CA ILE A 33 35.18 -3.40 9.34
C ILE A 33 36.63 -2.94 9.53
N TYR A 34 36.94 -1.70 9.18
CA TYR A 34 38.26 -1.11 9.33
C TYR A 34 38.22 0.04 10.33
N PHE A 35 39.04 -0.06 11.38
CA PHE A 35 39.24 1.01 12.35
C PHE A 35 40.67 1.53 12.23
N SER A 36 40.80 2.85 12.10
CA SER A 36 42.10 3.53 12.11
C SER A 36 42.66 3.68 13.53
N GLN A 37 41.79 3.67 14.54
CA GLN A 37 42.16 3.83 15.95
C GLN A 37 42.70 2.50 16.49
N PRO A 38 43.92 2.45 17.08
CA PRO A 38 44.49 1.19 17.58
C PRO A 38 43.76 0.64 18.81
N ASP A 39 42.97 1.46 19.51
CA ASP A 39 42.23 1.13 20.73
C ASP A 39 40.71 0.94 20.49
N TRP A 40 40.28 0.77 19.23
CA TRP A 40 38.86 0.64 18.83
C TRP A 40 38.08 -0.37 19.68
N GLU A 41 38.67 -1.52 20.03
CA GLU A 41 38.00 -2.57 20.83
C GLU A 41 37.71 -2.08 22.26
N THR A 42 38.63 -1.30 22.83
CA THR A 42 38.41 -0.68 24.14
C THR A 42 37.31 0.38 24.07
N GLN A 43 37.27 1.16 22.98
CA GLN A 43 36.22 2.16 22.79
C GLN A 43 34.84 1.52 22.63
N LEU A 44 34.72 0.44 21.84
CA LEU A 44 33.47 -0.32 21.72
C LEU A 44 33.01 -0.90 23.06
N ASN A 45 33.93 -1.47 23.85
CA ASN A 45 33.62 -1.98 25.18
C ASN A 45 33.13 -0.88 26.14
N VAL A 46 33.79 0.29 26.12
CA VAL A 46 33.37 1.44 26.94
C VAL A 46 31.98 1.91 26.54
N GLN A 47 31.67 1.98 25.24
CA GLN A 47 30.35 2.37 24.77
C GLN A 47 29.29 1.36 25.19
N GLN A 48 29.55 0.07 25.03
CA GLN A 48 28.59 -0.97 25.42
C GLN A 48 28.28 -0.99 26.92
N MET A 49 29.26 -0.64 27.76
CA MET A 49 29.09 -0.55 29.21
C MET A 49 28.62 0.83 29.69
N GLY A 50 28.43 1.78 28.78
CA GLY A 50 28.15 3.19 29.06
C GLY A 50 26.99 3.71 28.23
N GLU A 51 27.25 4.75 27.43
CA GLU A 51 26.23 5.50 26.69
C GLU A 51 25.73 4.81 25.41
N GLN A 52 26.33 3.68 25.02
CA GLN A 52 25.98 2.89 23.83
C GLN A 52 26.00 3.67 22.50
N GLN A 53 26.91 4.64 22.39
CA GLN A 53 27.11 5.41 21.18
C GLN A 53 27.94 4.65 20.14
N TYR A 54 27.75 5.00 18.88
CA TYR A 54 28.61 4.55 17.80
C TYR A 54 30.00 5.16 17.89
N ILE A 55 31.02 4.40 17.51
CA ILE A 55 32.35 4.92 17.20
C ILE A 55 32.57 4.90 15.69
N PRO A 56 33.38 5.81 15.14
CA PRO A 56 33.64 5.84 13.70
C PRO A 56 34.63 4.74 13.29
N ALA A 57 34.18 3.83 12.43
CA ALA A 57 35.05 3.01 11.60
C ALA A 57 35.56 3.85 10.42
N GLU A 58 36.83 3.66 10.03
CA GLU A 58 37.38 4.27 8.81
C GLU A 58 36.55 3.86 7.59
N SER A 59 36.27 2.56 7.47
CA SER A 59 35.35 2.04 6.46
C SER A 59 34.71 0.71 6.86
N VAL A 60 33.61 0.38 6.20
CA VAL A 60 33.01 -0.96 6.19
C VAL A 60 32.86 -1.41 4.74
N ALA A 61 33.36 -2.61 4.41
CA ALA A 61 33.15 -3.23 3.12
C ALA A 61 32.14 -4.38 3.22
N ILE A 62 31.12 -4.37 2.36
CA ILE A 62 30.10 -5.41 2.24
C ILE A 62 30.22 -6.03 0.86
N ASN A 63 30.61 -7.31 0.79
CA ASN A 63 30.87 -8.04 -0.46
C ASN A 63 31.77 -7.25 -1.44
N GLY A 64 32.75 -6.53 -0.92
CA GLY A 64 33.68 -5.70 -1.68
C GLY A 64 33.20 -4.28 -2.00
N THR A 65 31.95 -3.91 -1.70
CA THR A 65 31.47 -2.52 -1.78
C THR A 65 31.87 -1.78 -0.51
N VAL A 66 32.61 -0.67 -0.65
CA VAL A 66 33.20 0.07 0.49
C VAL A 66 32.36 1.29 0.83
N PHE A 67 32.09 1.46 2.12
CA PHE A 67 31.42 2.59 2.75
C PHE A 67 32.38 3.27 3.70
N GLU A 68 32.55 4.58 3.57
CA GLU A 68 33.53 5.34 4.35
C GLU A 68 32.87 5.98 5.57
N ASN A 69 33.61 6.11 6.67
CA ASN A 69 33.16 6.76 7.90
C ASN A 69 31.82 6.23 8.43
N VAL A 70 31.82 4.98 8.85
CA VAL A 70 30.61 4.23 9.24
C VAL A 70 30.49 4.16 10.76
N GLY A 71 29.27 4.28 11.30
CA GLY A 71 29.02 4.08 12.73
C GLY A 71 29.02 2.60 13.09
N VAL A 72 29.82 2.23 14.10
CA VAL A 72 29.86 0.85 14.60
C VAL A 72 29.77 0.86 16.12
N LYS A 73 28.92 0.00 16.67
CA LYS A 73 28.86 -0.30 18.10
C LYS A 73 28.67 -1.79 18.35
N TYR A 74 28.89 -2.22 19.59
CA TYR A 74 28.34 -3.50 20.04
C TYR A 74 26.85 -3.36 20.34
N LYS A 75 26.14 -4.50 20.33
CA LYS A 75 24.73 -4.57 20.70
C LYS A 75 24.47 -5.67 21.73
N GLY A 76 23.26 -5.74 22.25
CA GLY A 76 22.81 -6.87 23.06
C GLY A 76 23.33 -6.82 24.51
N ASN A 77 22.44 -7.12 25.45
CA ASN A 77 22.77 -7.11 26.87
C ASN A 77 23.48 -8.41 27.28
N SER A 78 22.77 -9.54 27.14
CA SER A 78 23.21 -10.86 27.59
C SER A 78 24.19 -11.56 26.63
N SER A 79 24.31 -11.07 25.40
CA SER A 79 25.19 -11.64 24.36
C SER A 79 26.54 -10.94 24.23
N PHE A 80 26.73 -9.80 24.90
CA PHE A 80 28.00 -9.10 24.98
C PHE A 80 28.92 -9.71 26.03
N ILE A 81 30.19 -9.96 25.67
CA ILE A 81 31.22 -10.47 26.55
C ILE A 81 32.47 -9.58 26.41
N PRO A 82 32.78 -8.69 27.38
CA PRO A 82 33.85 -7.70 27.27
C PRO A 82 35.23 -8.27 26.90
N TRP A 83 35.50 -9.50 27.33
CA TRP A 83 36.80 -10.17 27.16
C TRP A 83 36.86 -11.06 25.91
N HIS A 84 35.75 -11.25 25.20
CA HIS A 84 35.68 -12.14 24.06
C HIS A 84 35.78 -11.35 22.74
N GLN A 85 36.45 -11.93 21.74
CA GLN A 85 36.70 -11.26 20.47
C GLN A 85 35.51 -11.31 19.48
N LYS A 86 34.51 -12.16 19.77
CA LYS A 86 33.29 -12.37 18.96
C LYS A 86 32.07 -11.74 19.63
N ASN A 87 32.05 -10.42 19.73
CA ASN A 87 30.90 -9.65 20.23
C ASN A 87 29.93 -9.31 19.08
N PRO A 88 28.63 -9.19 19.35
CA PRO A 88 27.62 -8.84 18.35
C PRO A 88 27.75 -7.37 17.94
N PHE A 89 27.58 -7.08 16.65
CA PHE A 89 27.75 -5.73 16.11
C PHE A 89 26.41 -5.12 15.69
N HIS A 90 26.32 -3.80 15.79
CA HIS A 90 25.38 -2.96 15.06
C HIS A 90 26.20 -1.98 14.24
N ILE A 91 26.03 -2.06 12.92
CA ILE A 91 26.68 -1.19 11.94
C ILE A 91 25.58 -0.31 11.34
N GLU A 92 25.82 0.99 11.30
CA GLU A 92 24.91 1.98 10.73
C GLU A 92 25.70 2.80 9.69
N LEU A 93 25.41 2.54 8.41
CA LEU A 93 26.13 3.13 7.28
C LEU A 93 25.92 4.64 7.18
N ASP A 94 24.76 5.11 7.66
CA ASP A 94 24.29 6.48 7.60
C ASP A 94 24.54 7.31 8.87
N THR A 95 25.23 6.77 9.88
CA THR A 95 25.53 7.52 11.13
C THR A 95 26.24 8.85 10.87
N TYR A 96 27.20 8.86 9.94
CA TYR A 96 28.05 10.03 9.67
C TYR A 96 28.06 10.49 8.21
N GLN A 97 27.58 9.68 7.27
CA GLN A 97 27.45 10.01 5.85
C GLN A 97 26.23 9.30 5.28
N ASP A 98 25.40 9.98 4.49
CA ASP A 98 24.21 9.40 3.86
C ASP A 98 24.60 8.29 2.84
N GLN A 99 24.56 7.03 3.28
CA GLN A 99 25.02 5.86 2.55
C GLN A 99 24.09 4.67 2.82
N ASP A 100 23.85 3.84 1.81
CA ASP A 100 23.08 2.61 1.93
C ASP A 100 23.66 1.47 1.08
N TYR A 101 23.37 0.23 1.48
CA TYR A 101 23.62 -0.96 0.66
C TYR A 101 22.31 -1.63 0.29
N GLN A 102 21.88 -1.51 -0.98
CA GLN A 102 20.60 -2.05 -1.46
C GLN A 102 19.40 -1.49 -0.65
N GLY A 103 19.51 -0.22 -0.28
CA GLY A 103 18.63 0.53 0.59
C GLY A 103 18.82 0.25 2.08
N TYR A 104 19.68 -0.67 2.51
CA TYR A 104 19.86 -0.96 3.94
C TYR A 104 20.92 -0.03 4.54
N THR A 105 20.57 0.63 5.64
CA THR A 105 21.45 1.53 6.39
C THR A 105 21.92 0.89 7.70
N ASP A 106 21.03 0.16 8.37
CA ASP A 106 21.29 -0.59 9.61
C ASP A 106 21.54 -2.08 9.37
N ILE A 107 22.60 -2.60 9.96
CA ILE A 107 22.98 -4.02 9.90
C ILE A 107 23.19 -4.54 11.31
N LYS A 108 22.48 -5.62 11.67
CA LYS A 108 22.52 -6.24 13.00
C LYS A 108 23.15 -7.62 12.91
N LEU A 109 24.25 -7.83 13.63
CA LEU A 109 25.03 -9.06 13.60
C LEU A 109 24.99 -9.75 14.97
N SER A 110 24.31 -10.89 15.05
CA SER A 110 24.20 -11.74 16.24
C SER A 110 25.39 -12.71 16.32
N ASN A 111 26.03 -12.81 17.49
CA ASN A 111 27.24 -13.62 17.69
C ASN A 111 26.96 -15.10 18.01
N VAL A 112 25.69 -15.51 18.00
CA VAL A 112 25.17 -16.87 18.22
C VAL A 112 25.49 -17.53 19.57
N ILE A 113 25.80 -16.75 20.60
CA ILE A 113 26.20 -17.30 21.92
C ILE A 113 25.20 -18.32 22.50
N PHE A 114 23.90 -18.11 22.30
CA PHE A 114 22.84 -18.96 22.82
C PHE A 114 22.43 -20.10 21.88
N ASP A 115 22.95 -20.12 20.66
CA ASP A 115 22.57 -21.08 19.63
C ASP A 115 23.77 -21.97 19.23
N PRO A 116 23.94 -23.14 19.88
CA PRO A 116 25.01 -24.05 19.49
C PRO A 116 24.89 -24.55 18.05
N SER A 117 23.70 -24.53 17.42
CA SER A 117 23.52 -25.02 16.05
C SER A 117 23.70 -23.94 14.98
N TYR A 118 23.78 -22.65 15.35
CA TYR A 118 23.85 -21.50 14.41
C TYR A 118 22.66 -21.39 13.44
N VAL A 119 21.57 -22.13 13.67
CA VAL A 119 20.47 -22.31 12.69
C VAL A 119 19.17 -21.75 13.23
N ARG A 120 18.99 -21.63 14.55
CA ARG A 120 17.69 -21.33 15.16
C ARG A 120 17.17 -19.98 14.73
N GLU A 121 17.97 -18.93 14.84
CA GLU A 121 17.53 -17.56 14.52
C GLU A 121 17.15 -17.44 13.05
N THR A 122 18.00 -17.93 12.14
CA THR A 122 17.76 -17.89 10.69
C THR A 122 16.56 -18.74 10.28
N LEU A 123 16.43 -19.96 10.80
CA LEU A 123 15.28 -20.84 10.55
C LEU A 123 13.99 -20.21 11.09
N SER A 124 14.04 -19.60 12.27
CA SER A 124 12.89 -18.98 12.91
C SER A 124 12.41 -17.78 12.09
N TYR A 125 13.30 -16.89 11.62
CA TYR A 125 12.92 -15.79 10.71
C TYR A 125 12.41 -16.28 9.35
N ASP A 126 13.02 -17.32 8.76
CA ASP A 126 12.54 -17.92 7.50
C ASP A 126 11.12 -18.49 7.63
N ILE A 127 10.79 -19.08 8.78
CA ILE A 127 9.41 -19.55 9.05
C ILE A 127 8.48 -18.36 9.28
N LEU A 128 8.88 -17.38 10.09
CA LEU A 128 8.07 -16.20 10.42
C LEU A 128 7.68 -15.40 9.16
N GLY A 129 8.64 -15.18 8.26
CA GLY A 129 8.45 -14.44 7.01
C GLY A 129 7.53 -15.11 5.97
N GLN A 130 6.96 -16.28 6.29
CA GLN A 130 5.88 -16.89 5.50
C GLN A 130 4.49 -16.43 5.93
N TYR A 131 4.35 -15.74 7.08
CA TYR A 131 3.06 -15.46 7.72
C TYR A 131 2.87 -14.02 8.19
N MET A 132 3.94 -13.26 8.36
CA MET A 132 3.86 -11.85 8.75
C MET A 132 5.08 -11.08 8.29
N ALA A 133 5.00 -9.75 8.38
CA ALA A 133 6.16 -8.89 8.20
C ALA A 133 7.24 -9.29 9.23
N ALA A 134 8.41 -9.65 8.71
CA ALA A 134 9.51 -10.20 9.51
C ALA A 134 10.84 -9.70 8.96
N PRO A 135 11.83 -9.43 9.83
CA PRO A 135 13.21 -9.23 9.41
C PRO A 135 13.70 -10.34 8.48
N GLN A 136 14.33 -9.95 7.38
CA GLN A 136 15.13 -10.87 6.58
C GLN A 136 16.38 -11.29 7.36
N CYS A 137 16.84 -12.52 7.15
CA CYS A 137 17.94 -13.08 7.95
C CYS A 137 18.79 -14.06 7.13
N ASN A 138 20.12 -13.92 7.21
CA ASN A 138 21.10 -14.84 6.65
C ASN A 138 22.39 -14.86 7.51
N TYR A 139 23.54 -15.07 6.88
CA TYR A 139 24.82 -15.20 7.58
C TYR A 139 25.87 -14.23 7.05
N ALA A 140 26.82 -13.85 7.89
CA ALA A 140 27.98 -13.05 7.48
C ALA A 140 29.27 -13.56 8.12
N ASN A 141 30.33 -13.72 7.32
CA ASN A 141 31.70 -13.83 7.82
C ASN A 141 32.23 -12.42 8.09
N VAL A 142 32.51 -12.12 9.36
CA VAL A 142 32.86 -10.77 9.81
C VAL A 142 34.35 -10.67 10.08
N TYR A 143 34.99 -9.65 9.50
CA TYR A 143 36.40 -9.32 9.71
C TYR A 143 36.51 -7.94 10.36
N VAL A 144 37.48 -7.76 11.25
CA VAL A 144 37.87 -6.44 11.75
C VAL A 144 39.36 -6.27 11.54
N ASN A 145 39.77 -5.24 10.78
CA ASN A 145 41.16 -5.02 10.36
C ASN A 145 41.78 -6.29 9.75
N ASP A 146 41.07 -6.90 8.80
CA ASP A 146 41.41 -8.16 8.11
C ASP A 146 41.54 -9.41 9.00
N VAL A 147 41.23 -9.31 10.28
CA VAL A 147 41.18 -10.46 11.20
C VAL A 147 39.76 -11.01 11.25
N LEU A 148 39.59 -12.27 10.85
CA LEU A 148 38.30 -12.98 10.97
C LEU A 148 37.86 -13.03 12.44
N ARG A 149 36.65 -12.53 12.71
CA ARG A 149 35.99 -12.63 14.02
C ARG A 149 35.14 -13.89 14.13
N GLY A 150 34.54 -14.30 13.03
CA GLY A 150 33.77 -15.54 12.91
C GLY A 150 32.54 -15.35 12.02
N LEU A 151 31.69 -16.36 12.00
CA LEU A 151 30.38 -16.35 11.38
C LEU A 151 29.37 -15.75 12.35
N TYR A 152 28.57 -14.82 11.85
CA TYR A 152 27.48 -14.16 12.55
C TYR A 152 26.18 -14.44 11.82
N VAL A 153 25.07 -14.41 12.56
CA VAL A 153 23.73 -14.30 11.97
C VAL A 153 23.51 -12.83 11.64
N ASN A 154 23.13 -12.54 10.40
CA ASN A 154 22.90 -11.20 9.88
C ASN A 154 21.38 -10.97 9.74
N VAL A 155 20.85 -10.03 10.52
CA VAL A 155 19.41 -9.78 10.65
C VAL A 155 19.10 -8.36 10.16
N GLU A 156 18.05 -8.22 9.33
CA GLU A 156 17.49 -6.93 8.91
C GLU A 156 17.03 -6.14 10.14
N SER A 157 17.42 -4.87 10.24
CA SER A 157 16.94 -3.99 11.30
C SER A 157 15.47 -3.62 11.09
N ILE A 158 14.67 -3.61 12.15
CA ILE A 158 13.32 -3.03 12.13
C ILE A 158 13.47 -1.50 12.22
N SER A 159 13.65 -0.85 11.06
CA SER A 159 13.85 0.60 10.93
C SER A 159 12.64 1.30 10.30
N LYS A 160 12.72 2.63 10.13
CA LYS A 160 11.74 3.41 9.35
C LYS A 160 11.56 2.83 7.93
N LYS A 161 12.64 2.36 7.28
CA LYS A 161 12.54 1.67 5.99
C LYS A 161 11.73 0.37 6.08
N PHE A 162 11.95 -0.44 7.13
CA PHE A 162 11.22 -1.69 7.32
C PHE A 162 9.72 -1.42 7.42
N VAL A 163 9.32 -0.49 8.29
CA VAL A 163 7.90 -0.17 8.46
C VAL A 163 7.31 0.50 7.22
N ARG A 164 8.07 1.34 6.49
CA ARG A 164 7.64 1.89 5.19
C ARG A 164 7.37 0.79 4.16
N LYS A 165 8.25 -0.21 4.09
CA LYS A 165 8.14 -1.34 3.16
C LYS A 165 6.94 -2.23 3.47
N HIS A 166 6.68 -2.50 4.75
CA HIS A 166 5.68 -3.49 5.17
C HIS A 166 4.31 -2.90 5.57
N PHE A 167 4.27 -1.63 5.98
CA PHE A 167 3.07 -0.94 6.47
C PHE A 167 2.75 0.34 5.69
N HIS A 168 3.53 0.63 4.64
CA HIS A 168 3.31 1.74 3.70
C HIS A 168 3.33 3.15 4.31
N SER A 169 3.88 3.27 5.52
CA SER A 169 4.22 4.53 6.19
C SER A 169 5.35 4.32 7.20
N ASP A 170 5.97 5.40 7.63
CA ASP A 170 7.05 5.42 8.62
C ASP A 170 7.11 6.68 9.50
N GLY A 171 6.06 7.50 9.45
CA GLY A 171 5.95 8.75 10.22
C GLY A 171 5.17 8.62 11.53
N ASN A 172 4.54 7.48 11.79
CA ASN A 172 3.64 7.30 12.93
C ASN A 172 4.34 6.73 14.17
N ALA A 173 3.58 6.59 15.26
CA ALA A 173 4.03 6.03 16.53
C ALA A 173 4.74 4.66 16.33
N PHE A 174 5.99 4.59 16.78
CA PHE A 174 6.86 3.43 16.59
C PHE A 174 7.64 3.14 17.87
N PHE A 175 7.55 1.91 18.38
CA PHE A 175 8.15 1.49 19.64
C PHE A 175 8.90 0.16 19.52
N GLU A 176 10.08 0.10 20.12
CA GLU A 176 10.70 -1.15 20.54
C GLU A 176 10.17 -1.51 21.93
N CYS A 177 9.68 -2.75 22.07
CA CYS A 177 9.06 -3.24 23.29
C CYS A 177 10.02 -4.20 23.98
N SER A 178 10.99 -3.63 24.68
CA SER A 178 11.96 -4.30 25.53
C SER A 178 12.33 -3.39 26.70
N PRO A 179 12.67 -3.94 27.89
CA PRO A 179 13.16 -3.13 29.00
C PRO A 179 14.35 -2.26 28.57
N VAL A 180 14.27 -0.93 28.74
CA VAL A 180 15.24 0.03 28.18
C VAL A 180 16.65 -0.19 28.73
N ASN A 181 16.76 -0.63 29.98
CA ASN A 181 18.04 -0.95 30.62
C ASN A 181 18.51 -2.40 30.35
N GLY A 182 17.83 -3.11 29.46
CA GLY A 182 18.06 -4.52 29.17
C GLY A 182 17.39 -5.47 30.18
N ALA A 183 16.83 -6.56 29.67
CA ALA A 183 16.26 -7.61 30.50
C ALA A 183 17.34 -8.35 31.31
N SER A 184 17.06 -8.59 32.59
CA SER A 184 17.92 -9.32 33.51
C SER A 184 17.12 -9.86 34.70
N GLY A 185 17.73 -10.69 35.55
CA GLY A 185 17.10 -11.17 36.78
C GLY A 185 16.75 -10.09 37.82
N THR A 186 17.13 -8.83 37.59
CA THR A 186 16.77 -7.69 38.44
C THR A 186 15.72 -6.77 37.82
N THR A 187 15.28 -7.03 36.59
CA THR A 187 14.23 -6.25 35.93
C THR A 187 12.93 -6.35 36.73
N THR A 188 12.33 -5.21 37.08
CA THR A 188 11.07 -5.18 37.84
C THR A 188 9.87 -5.26 36.91
N PHE A 189 8.70 -5.56 37.49
CA PHE A 189 7.46 -5.72 36.73
C PHE A 189 7.05 -4.45 35.97
N GLU A 190 7.33 -3.27 36.53
CA GLU A 190 7.05 -1.96 35.94
C GLU A 190 7.98 -1.62 34.76
N GLU A 191 9.07 -2.38 34.57
CA GLU A 191 9.98 -2.24 33.43
C GLU A 191 9.61 -3.18 32.27
N LEU A 192 8.55 -3.99 32.42
CA LEU A 192 8.17 -4.98 31.42
C LEU A 192 7.15 -4.41 30.42
N PRO A 193 7.37 -4.55 29.09
CA PRO A 193 6.44 -4.11 28.06
C PRO A 193 5.23 -5.07 27.92
N THR A 194 4.48 -5.24 29.00
CA THR A 194 3.33 -6.16 29.10
C THR A 194 2.09 -5.71 28.33
N LEU A 195 2.03 -4.43 27.92
CA LEU A 195 0.83 -3.71 27.44
C LEU A 195 -0.24 -3.52 28.51
N LEU A 196 0.14 -3.55 29.79
CA LEU A 196 -0.75 -3.12 30.88
C LEU A 196 -0.98 -1.60 30.83
N TYR A 197 -2.20 -1.19 31.21
CA TYR A 197 -2.53 0.22 31.33
C TYR A 197 -2.13 0.72 32.73
N TRP A 198 -1.21 1.68 32.78
CA TRP A 198 -0.68 2.27 34.02
C TRP A 198 -1.15 3.71 34.26
N GLY A 199 -2.18 4.14 33.51
CA GLY A 199 -2.70 5.50 33.55
C GLY A 199 -2.14 6.37 32.42
N ASN A 200 -2.47 7.66 32.42
CA ASN A 200 -2.10 8.57 31.33
C ASN A 200 -0.72 9.23 31.51
N ASN A 201 0.08 8.79 32.49
CA ASN A 201 1.40 9.38 32.72
C ASN A 201 2.43 8.67 31.86
N ILE A 202 3.02 9.38 30.89
CA ILE A 202 4.05 8.86 29.98
C ILE A 202 5.24 8.25 30.76
N ASN A 203 5.62 8.85 31.88
CA ASN A 203 6.73 8.36 32.71
C ASN A 203 6.49 6.98 33.31
N SER A 204 5.26 6.47 33.30
CA SER A 204 4.98 5.10 33.71
C SER A 204 5.50 4.08 32.70
N TYR A 205 5.68 4.45 31.43
CA TYR A 205 5.97 3.53 30.33
C TYR A 205 7.42 3.58 29.83
N ASN A 206 8.16 4.64 30.15
CA ASN A 206 9.48 4.93 29.57
C ASN A 206 10.61 3.95 29.95
N LEU A 207 10.41 3.09 30.95
CA LEU A 207 11.35 2.02 31.30
C LEU A 207 11.07 0.71 30.55
N ALA A 208 9.82 0.54 30.08
CA ALA A 208 9.35 -0.66 29.42
C ALA A 208 9.38 -0.56 27.89
N TYR A 209 9.31 0.65 27.35
CA TYR A 209 9.24 0.90 25.91
C TYR A 209 10.29 1.93 25.50
N GLU A 210 10.97 1.66 24.39
CA GLU A 210 11.83 2.64 23.73
C GLU A 210 11.11 3.19 22.50
N ILE A 211 10.89 4.50 22.46
CA ILE A 211 10.28 5.14 21.30
C ILE A 211 11.31 5.28 20.16
N LYS A 212 10.90 4.93 18.94
CA LYS A 212 11.71 4.99 17.72
C LYS A 212 11.21 6.06 16.73
N SER A 213 10.03 6.62 16.98
CA SER A 213 9.47 7.81 16.32
C SER A 213 9.71 9.07 17.15
N ASP A 214 9.45 10.25 16.57
CA ASP A 214 9.62 11.54 17.26
C ASP A 214 8.52 11.79 18.32
N GLU A 215 7.34 11.19 18.11
CA GLU A 215 6.18 11.24 19.00
C GLU A 215 5.39 9.92 18.95
N GLY A 216 4.41 9.73 19.85
CA GLY A 216 3.55 8.54 19.84
C GLY A 216 3.15 7.97 21.21
N TRP A 217 3.61 8.54 22.33
CA TRP A 217 3.31 8.02 23.66
C TRP A 217 1.81 7.98 23.97
N GLU A 218 1.04 8.99 23.54
CA GLU A 218 -0.41 9.01 23.72
C GLU A 218 -1.10 7.86 22.98
N ASP A 219 -0.59 7.48 21.81
CA ASP A 219 -1.10 6.34 21.05
C ASP A 219 -0.84 5.01 21.76
N LEU A 220 0.38 4.81 22.28
CA LEU A 220 0.69 3.62 23.08
C LEU A 220 -0.20 3.53 24.33
N ILE A 221 -0.41 4.65 25.02
CA ILE A 221 -1.32 4.72 26.18
C ILE A 221 -2.75 4.36 25.75
N ALA A 222 -3.24 4.90 24.64
CA ALA A 222 -4.58 4.59 24.11
C ALA A 222 -4.73 3.11 23.73
N LEU A 223 -3.70 2.48 23.16
CA LEU A 223 -3.65 1.04 22.92
C LEU A 223 -3.78 0.27 24.23
N THR A 224 -2.93 0.56 25.22
CA THR A 224 -2.97 -0.17 26.52
C THR A 224 -4.32 0.04 27.21
N GLN A 225 -4.88 1.25 27.19
CA GLN A 225 -6.19 1.54 27.76
C GLN A 225 -7.30 0.73 27.08
N THR A 226 -7.34 0.73 25.75
CA THR A 226 -8.36 0.01 24.97
C THR A 226 -8.26 -1.50 25.19
N LEU A 227 -7.05 -2.06 25.12
CA LEU A 227 -6.82 -3.48 25.37
C LEU A 227 -7.31 -3.89 26.77
N ASN A 228 -6.95 -3.11 27.80
CA ASN A 228 -7.22 -3.46 29.18
C ASN A 228 -8.66 -3.18 29.63
N HIS A 229 -9.34 -2.19 29.04
CA HIS A 229 -10.62 -1.67 29.55
C HIS A 229 -11.75 -1.56 28.52
N ASN A 230 -11.46 -1.63 27.21
CA ASN A 230 -12.45 -1.54 26.13
C ASN A 230 -12.14 -2.51 24.99
N THR A 231 -12.01 -3.79 25.31
CA THR A 231 -11.66 -4.83 24.33
C THR A 231 -12.61 -4.92 23.13
N PRO A 232 -13.92 -4.61 23.20
CA PRO A 232 -14.77 -4.56 22.01
C PRO A 232 -14.33 -3.54 20.93
N ALA A 233 -13.53 -2.53 21.30
CA ALA A 233 -13.00 -1.54 20.37
C ALA A 233 -11.53 -1.80 19.96
N ILE A 234 -10.96 -2.96 20.32
CA ILE A 234 -9.53 -3.24 20.13
C ILE A 234 -9.10 -3.20 18.66
N GLU A 235 -9.95 -3.62 17.72
CA GLU A 235 -9.65 -3.59 16.28
C GLU A 235 -9.48 -2.16 15.73
N ASN A 236 -9.91 -1.13 16.46
CA ASN A 236 -9.71 0.27 16.06
C ASN A 236 -8.29 0.77 16.34
N VAL A 237 -7.53 0.10 17.21
CA VAL A 237 -6.20 0.56 17.66
C VAL A 237 -5.13 -0.52 17.54
N LEU A 238 -5.50 -1.76 17.25
CA LEU A 238 -4.59 -2.89 17.08
C LEU A 238 -5.05 -3.72 15.88
N ASP A 239 -4.12 -4.09 15.02
CA ASP A 239 -4.34 -5.18 14.09
C ASP A 239 -4.34 -6.51 14.87
N VAL A 240 -5.53 -6.91 15.32
CA VAL A 240 -5.73 -8.09 16.17
C VAL A 240 -5.22 -9.35 15.49
N ASP A 241 -5.37 -9.45 14.17
CA ASP A 241 -5.07 -10.69 13.47
C ASP A 241 -3.56 -10.90 13.36
N ARG A 242 -2.78 -9.84 13.08
CA ARG A 242 -1.31 -9.85 13.20
C ARG A 242 -0.83 -10.14 14.63
N ALA A 243 -1.53 -9.63 15.65
CA ALA A 243 -1.23 -9.97 17.04
C ALA A 243 -1.47 -11.45 17.34
N LEU A 244 -2.52 -12.06 16.79
CA LEU A 244 -2.78 -13.49 16.95
C LEU A 244 -1.76 -14.36 16.19
N TRP A 245 -1.30 -13.93 15.01
CA TRP A 245 -0.18 -14.56 14.30
C TRP A 245 1.09 -14.58 15.16
N MET A 246 1.48 -13.42 15.72
CA MET A 246 2.64 -13.31 16.61
C MET A 246 2.54 -14.27 17.80
N LEU A 247 1.41 -14.25 18.53
CA LEU A 247 1.22 -15.11 19.69
C LEU A 247 1.25 -16.60 19.33
N ALA A 248 0.66 -16.98 18.19
CA ALA A 248 0.64 -18.37 17.73
C ALA A 248 2.04 -18.83 17.34
N TYR A 249 2.79 -17.96 16.66
CA TYR A 249 4.17 -18.21 16.26
C TYR A 249 5.06 -18.39 17.49
N ASP A 250 5.03 -17.45 18.45
CA ASP A 250 5.89 -17.50 19.63
C ASP A 250 5.67 -18.79 20.43
N ASN A 251 4.41 -19.19 20.60
CA ASN A 251 4.07 -20.43 21.31
C ASN A 251 4.48 -21.69 20.53
N LEU A 252 4.22 -21.74 19.21
CA LEU A 252 4.56 -22.89 18.37
C LEU A 252 6.07 -23.13 18.32
N MET A 253 6.84 -22.04 18.16
CA MET A 253 8.30 -22.06 18.10
C MET A 253 8.94 -22.25 19.47
N VAL A 254 8.17 -22.25 20.56
CA VAL A 254 8.71 -22.17 21.93
C VAL A 254 9.69 -20.99 22.03
N ASN A 255 9.33 -19.87 21.40
CA ASN A 255 10.02 -18.60 21.50
C ASN A 255 9.47 -17.88 22.74
N ILE A 256 10.08 -18.15 23.90
CA ILE A 256 9.63 -17.61 25.18
C ILE A 256 10.43 -16.36 25.57
N ASP A 257 11.57 -16.08 24.95
CA ASP A 257 12.20 -14.76 25.11
C ASP A 257 11.51 -13.73 24.21
N SER A 258 10.21 -13.55 24.47
CA SER A 258 9.24 -12.84 23.64
C SER A 258 8.14 -12.25 24.54
N TYR A 259 7.04 -11.78 23.94
CA TYR A 259 5.86 -11.32 24.68
C TYR A 259 5.34 -12.38 25.67
N ILE A 260 5.45 -13.68 25.37
CA ILE A 260 4.88 -14.75 26.21
C ILE A 260 5.81 -15.26 27.32
N GLY A 261 6.98 -14.64 27.52
CA GLY A 261 7.89 -14.98 28.62
C GLY A 261 7.91 -13.99 29.77
N ILE A 262 8.76 -14.27 30.75
CA ILE A 262 8.92 -13.44 31.96
C ILE A 262 9.17 -11.96 31.67
N PHE A 263 9.88 -11.65 30.58
CA PHE A 263 10.24 -10.27 30.25
C PHE A 263 9.23 -9.57 29.34
N SER A 264 8.28 -10.29 28.74
CA SER A 264 7.30 -9.74 27.79
C SER A 264 7.94 -8.81 26.75
N GLN A 265 9.04 -9.23 26.13
CA GLN A 265 9.95 -8.37 25.34
C GLN A 265 10.12 -8.84 23.88
N ASN A 266 11.08 -8.26 23.15
CA ASN A 266 11.51 -8.70 21.82
C ASN A 266 10.40 -8.64 20.76
N TYR A 267 9.62 -7.57 20.79
CA TYR A 267 8.71 -7.21 19.71
C TYR A 267 8.71 -5.70 19.50
N TYR A 268 8.22 -5.27 18.34
CA TYR A 268 8.02 -3.86 18.01
C TYR A 268 6.55 -3.60 17.77
N LEU A 269 6.14 -2.35 17.94
CA LEU A 269 4.80 -1.87 17.61
C LEU A 269 4.91 -0.66 16.69
N TYR A 270 4.29 -0.75 15.51
CA TYR A 270 4.19 0.36 14.56
C TYR A 270 2.73 0.69 14.24
N LYS A 271 2.34 1.96 14.37
CA LYS A 271 0.97 2.41 14.06
C LYS A 271 0.81 2.71 12.56
N ASP A 272 -0.10 2.02 11.88
CA ASP A 272 -0.42 2.28 10.48
C ASP A 272 -1.21 3.59 10.29
N ASP A 273 -1.39 4.00 9.02
CA ASP A 273 -2.12 5.23 8.65
C ASP A 273 -3.62 5.18 9.00
N ASN A 274 -4.15 4.02 9.38
CA ASN A 274 -5.52 3.85 9.88
C ASN A 274 -5.60 3.88 11.40
N GLY A 275 -4.48 4.13 12.08
CA GLY A 275 -4.42 4.25 13.52
C GLY A 275 -4.32 2.94 14.28
N ARG A 276 -4.00 1.82 13.62
CA ARG A 276 -3.85 0.51 14.27
C ARG A 276 -2.38 0.15 14.46
N PHE A 277 -2.02 -0.31 15.65
CA PHE A 277 -0.70 -0.88 15.90
C PHE A 277 -0.53 -2.25 15.26
N ASN A 278 0.65 -2.48 14.70
CA ASN A 278 1.07 -3.70 14.03
C ASN A 278 2.29 -4.26 14.77
N PRO A 279 2.19 -5.48 15.34
CA PRO A 279 3.32 -6.10 16.00
C PRO A 279 4.32 -6.70 15.00
N VAL A 280 5.60 -6.64 15.33
CA VAL A 280 6.69 -7.28 14.60
C VAL A 280 7.59 -8.02 15.59
N VAL A 281 7.84 -9.31 15.35
CA VAL A 281 8.69 -10.13 16.23
C VAL A 281 10.16 -9.79 16.03
N TRP A 282 10.92 -9.77 17.12
CA TRP A 282 12.34 -9.45 17.15
C TRP A 282 13.17 -10.47 17.95
N ASP A 283 14.49 -10.42 17.78
CA ASP A 283 15.52 -11.16 18.51
C ASP A 283 15.24 -12.66 18.73
N LEU A 284 15.22 -13.43 17.65
CA LEU A 284 14.91 -14.87 17.66
C LEU A 284 16.10 -15.76 18.03
N ASN A 285 17.16 -15.19 18.61
CA ASN A 285 18.42 -15.88 18.94
C ASN A 285 18.25 -17.02 19.99
N MET A 286 17.17 -16.99 20.78
CA MET A 286 16.83 -17.98 21.81
C MET A 286 15.50 -18.71 21.53
N SER A 287 14.98 -18.58 20.30
CA SER A 287 13.85 -19.36 19.80
C SER A 287 14.12 -20.87 19.83
N LEU A 288 13.10 -21.70 19.56
CA LEU A 288 13.21 -23.16 19.63
C LEU A 288 13.66 -23.63 21.02
N GLY A 289 13.09 -22.97 22.04
CA GLY A 289 13.16 -23.38 23.44
C GLY A 289 14.54 -23.27 24.06
N VAL A 290 15.43 -22.36 23.64
CA VAL A 290 16.67 -22.12 24.39
C VAL A 290 16.34 -21.37 25.69
N PHE A 291 15.55 -20.30 25.59
CA PHE A 291 14.98 -19.64 26.76
C PHE A 291 13.84 -20.48 27.38
N ALA A 292 13.64 -20.36 28.68
CA ALA A 292 12.80 -21.30 29.43
C ALA A 292 11.86 -20.66 30.48
N ASP A 293 12.00 -19.37 30.76
CA ASP A 293 11.25 -18.72 31.84
C ASP A 293 9.95 -18.08 31.32
N LEU A 294 8.82 -18.70 31.68
CA LEU A 294 7.49 -18.21 31.33
C LEU A 294 7.02 -17.06 32.24
N GLY A 295 7.77 -16.72 33.29
CA GLY A 295 7.36 -15.78 34.34
C GLY A 295 6.45 -16.41 35.39
N THR A 296 5.56 -17.31 34.98
CA THR A 296 4.71 -18.11 35.90
C THR A 296 5.35 -19.43 36.32
N SER A 297 6.30 -19.94 35.51
CA SER A 297 7.04 -21.17 35.77
C SER A 297 8.27 -21.26 34.86
N ILE A 298 9.20 -22.17 35.17
CA ILE A 298 10.40 -22.43 34.36
C ILE A 298 10.28 -23.80 33.69
N LEU A 299 10.57 -23.86 32.38
CA LEU A 299 10.62 -25.10 31.60
C LEU A 299 12.00 -25.77 31.74
N GLU A 300 12.18 -26.53 32.81
CA GLU A 300 13.43 -27.18 33.23
C GLU A 300 14.06 -28.13 32.19
N ASN A 301 13.27 -28.69 31.27
CA ASN A 301 13.77 -29.65 30.28
C ASN A 301 12.99 -29.65 28.96
N THR A 302 13.57 -30.27 27.94
CA THR A 302 12.99 -30.40 26.60
C THR A 302 11.64 -31.10 26.58
N GLN A 303 11.35 -32.01 27.53
CA GLN A 303 10.04 -32.66 27.58
C GLN A 303 8.93 -31.68 27.94
N GLN A 304 9.18 -30.77 28.89
CA GLN A 304 8.23 -29.71 29.22
C GLN A 304 8.06 -28.71 28.06
N LYS A 305 9.14 -28.38 27.35
CA LYS A 305 9.12 -27.52 26.15
C LYS A 305 8.26 -28.12 25.03
N LYS A 306 8.35 -29.44 24.79
CA LYS A 306 7.49 -30.16 23.83
C LYS A 306 6.01 -30.07 24.17
N THR A 307 5.67 -30.13 25.47
CA THR A 307 4.29 -30.16 25.95
C THR A 307 3.79 -28.80 26.43
N LEU A 308 4.42 -27.70 26.01
CA LEU A 308 3.95 -26.34 26.32
C LEU A 308 2.49 -26.18 25.89
N SER A 309 1.64 -25.65 26.77
CA SER A 309 0.23 -25.42 26.42
C SER A 309 0.14 -24.39 25.29
N PRO A 310 -0.67 -24.62 24.23
CA PRO A 310 -0.98 -23.60 23.23
C PRO A 310 -1.76 -22.42 23.82
N PHE A 311 -2.25 -22.53 25.05
CA PHE A 311 -2.99 -21.48 25.76
C PHE A 311 -2.25 -20.98 27.00
N GLN A 312 -0.91 -21.03 26.95
CA GLN A 312 -0.07 -20.44 27.99
C GLN A 312 -0.52 -18.98 28.26
N HIS A 313 -0.66 -18.61 29.53
CA HIS A 313 -1.15 -17.30 30.02
C HIS A 313 -2.63 -16.96 29.77
N LEU A 314 -3.47 -17.87 29.27
CA LEU A 314 -4.91 -17.60 29.04
C LEU A 314 -5.66 -17.10 30.30
N GLY A 315 -5.23 -17.54 31.48
CA GLY A 315 -5.81 -17.14 32.76
C GLY A 315 -5.06 -16.03 33.50
N ASP A 316 -3.99 -15.48 32.90
CA ASP A 316 -3.08 -14.54 33.56
C ASP A 316 -3.30 -13.12 33.01
N ASN A 317 -3.90 -12.26 33.82
CA ASN A 317 -4.20 -10.88 33.41
C ASN A 317 -2.97 -9.96 33.37
N THR A 318 -1.79 -10.44 33.78
CA THR A 318 -0.51 -9.72 33.61
C THR A 318 0.01 -9.79 32.18
N PHE A 319 -0.53 -10.71 31.37
CA PHE A 319 -0.33 -10.79 29.90
C PHE A 319 -1.63 -10.37 29.18
N PRO A 320 -2.01 -9.08 29.22
CA PRO A 320 -3.31 -8.61 28.74
C PRO A 320 -3.60 -8.94 27.28
N LEU A 321 -2.59 -9.02 26.40
CA LEU A 321 -2.81 -9.37 25.00
C LEU A 321 -3.35 -10.80 24.86
N VAL A 322 -2.70 -11.77 25.52
CA VAL A 322 -3.15 -13.17 25.57
C VAL A 322 -4.48 -13.28 26.31
N PHE A 323 -4.55 -12.70 27.52
CA PHE A 323 -5.71 -12.80 28.39
C PHE A 323 -6.97 -12.25 27.74
N ARG A 324 -6.91 -11.10 27.08
CA ARG A 324 -8.09 -10.45 26.48
C ARG A 324 -8.47 -11.11 25.17
N LEU A 325 -7.52 -11.31 24.27
CA LEU A 325 -7.81 -11.82 22.94
C LEU A 325 -8.22 -13.29 23.00
N LEU A 326 -7.46 -14.14 23.70
CA LEU A 326 -7.78 -15.57 23.74
C LEU A 326 -8.98 -15.90 24.64
N ASN A 327 -9.48 -14.99 25.49
CA ASN A 327 -10.78 -15.18 26.16
C ASN A 327 -11.98 -14.80 25.27
N ASN A 328 -11.77 -14.13 24.13
CA ASN A 328 -12.78 -14.01 23.09
C ASN A 328 -12.83 -15.33 22.27
N PRO A 329 -13.98 -16.04 22.24
CA PRO A 329 -14.09 -17.32 21.51
C PRO A 329 -13.78 -17.23 20.02
N HIS A 330 -14.10 -16.11 19.36
CA HIS A 330 -13.81 -15.92 17.94
C HIS A 330 -12.29 -15.77 17.72
N TYR A 331 -11.64 -14.86 18.44
CA TYR A 331 -10.19 -14.66 18.34
C TYR A 331 -9.39 -15.90 18.74
N ARG A 332 -9.87 -16.71 19.69
CA ARG A 332 -9.25 -18.01 20.00
C ARG A 332 -9.28 -18.96 18.80
N LYS A 333 -10.35 -18.98 18.02
CA LYS A 333 -10.47 -19.84 16.83
C LYS A 333 -9.62 -19.34 15.66
N VAL A 334 -9.48 -18.03 15.52
CA VAL A 334 -8.52 -17.39 14.61
C VAL A 334 -7.09 -17.75 14.98
N TYR A 335 -6.71 -17.57 16.26
CA TYR A 335 -5.41 -17.99 16.80
C TYR A 335 -5.08 -19.45 16.50
N LEU A 336 -6.04 -20.36 16.73
CA LEU A 336 -5.87 -21.77 16.42
C LEU A 336 -5.75 -22.05 14.92
N ALA A 337 -6.44 -21.28 14.06
CA ALA A 337 -6.31 -21.40 12.61
C ALA A 337 -4.87 -21.07 12.16
N HIS A 338 -4.32 -19.95 12.62
CA HIS A 338 -2.95 -19.52 12.34
C HIS A 338 -1.91 -20.52 12.83
N TYR A 339 -2.09 -20.96 14.08
CA TYR A 339 -1.28 -21.99 14.70
C TYR A 339 -1.30 -23.28 13.86
N TYR A 340 -2.48 -23.72 13.45
CA TYR A 340 -2.65 -24.92 12.62
C TYR A 340 -1.95 -24.76 11.26
N THR A 341 -2.10 -23.61 10.59
CA THR A 341 -1.44 -23.33 9.31
C THR A 341 0.07 -23.49 9.42
N MET A 342 0.73 -22.81 10.37
CA MET A 342 2.17 -22.94 10.60
C MET A 342 2.60 -24.39 10.90
N LEU A 343 1.84 -25.06 11.78
CA LEU A 343 2.10 -26.44 12.16
C LEU A 343 2.08 -27.37 10.93
N GLN A 344 1.10 -27.23 10.02
CA GLN A 344 1.00 -28.11 8.86
C GLN A 344 2.05 -27.79 7.79
N GLU A 345 2.30 -26.51 7.52
CA GLU A 345 3.14 -26.07 6.41
C GLU A 345 4.64 -26.12 6.69
N ASN A 346 5.06 -26.08 7.96
CA ASN A 346 6.48 -26.14 8.32
C ASN A 346 6.86 -27.43 9.06
N PHE A 347 6.03 -27.90 9.99
CA PHE A 347 6.45 -28.95 10.93
C PHE A 347 5.91 -30.33 10.56
N ALA A 348 4.60 -30.46 10.34
CA ALA A 348 3.96 -31.75 10.03
C ALA A 348 4.41 -32.33 8.69
N ASN A 349 4.76 -31.48 7.72
CA ASN A 349 5.30 -31.86 6.42
C ASN A 349 6.84 -31.98 6.40
N ASN A 350 7.51 -31.76 7.54
CA ASN A 350 8.96 -31.82 7.71
C ASN A 350 9.77 -30.77 6.90
N SER A 351 9.13 -29.70 6.41
CA SER A 351 9.78 -28.61 5.67
C SER A 351 10.88 -27.92 6.50
N TYR A 352 10.62 -27.69 7.80
CA TYR A 352 11.58 -27.07 8.71
C TYR A 352 12.93 -27.80 8.73
N TRP A 353 12.90 -29.14 8.67
CA TRP A 353 14.10 -29.97 8.78
C TRP A 353 14.95 -29.86 7.52
N ALA A 354 14.32 -29.90 6.34
CA ALA A 354 15.02 -29.73 5.07
C ALA A 354 15.72 -28.36 5.00
N LYS A 355 15.04 -27.30 5.45
CA LYS A 355 15.62 -25.95 5.53
C LYS A 355 16.75 -25.86 6.55
N ALA A 356 16.55 -26.42 7.75
CA ALA A 356 17.57 -26.45 8.79
C ALA A 356 18.85 -27.16 8.33
N GLN A 357 18.71 -28.29 7.60
CA GLN A 357 19.85 -29.00 7.01
C GLN A 357 20.55 -28.17 5.94
N ALA A 358 19.81 -27.52 5.05
CA ALA A 358 20.40 -26.67 4.02
C ALA A 358 21.19 -25.48 4.61
N MET A 359 20.64 -24.83 5.66
CA MET A 359 21.34 -23.77 6.39
C MET A 359 22.60 -24.29 7.10
N HIS A 360 22.49 -25.45 7.75
CA HIS A 360 23.62 -26.10 8.43
C HIS A 360 24.75 -26.45 7.44
N ASP A 361 24.41 -27.08 6.30
CA ASP A 361 25.36 -27.43 5.23
C ASP A 361 26.01 -26.18 4.61
N LEU A 362 25.24 -25.10 4.42
CA LEU A 362 25.75 -23.83 3.88
C LEU A 362 26.86 -23.25 4.74
N ILE A 363 26.71 -23.32 6.07
CA ILE A 363 27.62 -22.65 7.02
C ILE A 363 28.72 -23.55 7.61
N ASP A 364 28.66 -24.86 7.39
CA ASP A 364 29.56 -25.86 7.98
C ASP A 364 31.04 -25.48 7.91
N ALA A 365 31.51 -25.13 6.70
CA ALA A 365 32.90 -24.75 6.46
C ALA A 365 33.29 -23.45 7.18
N SER A 366 32.37 -22.48 7.29
CA SER A 366 32.63 -21.21 7.99
C SER A 366 32.69 -21.42 9.50
N VAL A 367 31.79 -22.25 10.06
CA VAL A 367 31.80 -22.59 11.49
C VAL A 367 33.06 -23.37 11.86
N GLN A 368 33.51 -24.29 11.00
CA GLN A 368 34.75 -25.05 11.22
C GLN A 368 36.00 -24.16 11.20
N ALA A 369 35.99 -23.09 10.40
CA ALA A 369 37.11 -22.17 10.24
C ALA A 369 37.15 -21.07 11.32
N GLU A 370 36.19 -21.00 12.25
CA GLU A 370 36.14 -19.93 13.23
C GLU A 370 37.35 -19.93 14.19
N PRO A 371 38.02 -18.77 14.37
CA PRO A 371 39.18 -18.68 15.26
C PRO A 371 38.81 -18.57 16.74
N ASN A 372 37.64 -17.98 17.05
CA ASN A 372 37.17 -17.72 18.42
C ASN A 372 35.71 -18.15 18.60
N PRO A 373 35.40 -19.46 18.48
CA PRO A 373 34.03 -19.91 18.50
C PRO A 373 33.42 -19.81 19.90
N LEU A 374 32.23 -19.21 20.00
CA LEU A 374 31.42 -19.23 21.22
C LEU A 374 30.75 -20.58 21.47
N ASN A 375 30.67 -21.44 20.46
CA ASN A 375 30.14 -22.79 20.52
C ASN A 375 31.07 -23.72 19.74
N SER A 376 31.45 -24.87 20.31
CA SER A 376 32.39 -25.79 19.64
C SER A 376 31.80 -26.36 18.34
N TYR A 377 32.65 -26.69 17.37
CA TYR A 377 32.22 -27.37 16.14
C TYR A 377 31.48 -28.70 16.43
N ALA A 378 31.89 -29.43 17.48
CA ALA A 378 31.19 -30.64 17.90
C ALA A 378 29.76 -30.35 18.40
N ALA A 379 29.55 -29.23 19.09
CA ALA A 379 28.22 -28.78 19.52
C ALA A 379 27.35 -28.37 18.32
N PHE A 380 27.93 -27.67 17.34
CA PHE A 380 27.29 -27.33 16.07
C PHE A 380 26.75 -28.56 15.33
N GLN A 381 27.54 -29.62 15.23
CA GLN A 381 27.10 -30.88 14.62
C GLN A 381 26.01 -31.58 15.46
N ALA A 382 26.18 -31.64 16.78
CA ALA A 382 25.29 -32.40 17.65
C ALA A 382 23.90 -31.74 17.83
N ASN A 383 23.83 -30.41 17.92
CA ASN A 383 22.63 -29.72 18.39
C ASN A 383 21.49 -29.62 17.36
N MET A 384 21.72 -30.09 16.13
CA MET A 384 20.65 -30.35 15.17
C MET A 384 19.67 -31.43 15.68
N THR A 385 20.14 -32.36 16.52
CA THR A 385 19.35 -33.52 16.98
C THR A 385 19.41 -33.77 18.48
N THR A 386 20.48 -33.35 19.15
CA THR A 386 20.73 -33.67 20.56
C THR A 386 20.64 -32.41 21.43
N ASP A 387 20.01 -32.56 22.59
CA ASP A 387 19.95 -31.49 23.59
C ASP A 387 21.34 -31.24 24.17
N LEU A 388 21.75 -29.97 24.24
CA LEU A 388 23.02 -29.55 24.82
C LEU A 388 22.79 -28.51 25.91
N THR A 389 23.77 -28.36 26.79
CA THR A 389 23.86 -27.19 27.66
C THR A 389 24.73 -26.15 26.96
N THR A 390 24.18 -24.95 26.74
CA THR A 390 24.92 -23.79 26.23
C THR A 390 26.02 -23.41 27.21
N ASN A 391 27.02 -22.66 26.74
CA ASN A 391 28.09 -22.17 27.61
C ASN A 391 27.61 -21.26 28.75
N ASN A 392 26.39 -20.72 28.64
CA ASN A 392 25.74 -19.89 29.65
C ASN A 392 24.80 -20.69 30.58
N GLY A 393 24.83 -22.03 30.52
CA GLY A 393 24.08 -22.90 31.42
C GLY A 393 22.63 -23.19 31.02
N LEU A 394 22.13 -22.59 29.94
CA LEU A 394 20.79 -22.86 29.40
C LEU A 394 20.77 -24.21 28.66
N VAL A 395 19.63 -24.91 28.70
CA VAL A 395 19.39 -26.13 27.91
C VAL A 395 18.92 -25.74 26.52
N ALA A 396 19.74 -25.98 25.50
CA ALA A 396 19.40 -25.84 24.08
C ALA A 396 18.91 -27.18 23.52
N PRO A 397 17.60 -27.37 23.29
CA PRO A 397 17.04 -28.63 22.79
C PRO A 397 17.54 -28.94 21.38
N GLY A 398 17.83 -30.19 21.05
CA GLY A 398 18.10 -30.57 19.66
C GLY A 398 16.94 -30.14 18.75
N ILE A 399 17.21 -29.44 17.64
CA ILE A 399 16.14 -28.83 16.81
C ILE A 399 15.07 -29.87 16.45
N SER A 400 15.47 -31.00 15.85
CA SER A 400 14.52 -32.07 15.51
C SER A 400 13.91 -32.75 16.73
N ASN A 401 14.64 -32.87 17.84
CA ASN A 401 14.11 -33.46 19.07
C ASN A 401 12.93 -32.62 19.60
N LEU A 402 13.10 -31.31 19.71
CA LEU A 402 12.03 -30.40 20.16
C LEU A 402 10.87 -30.37 19.16
N VAL A 403 11.16 -30.04 17.89
CA VAL A 403 10.10 -29.81 16.88
C VAL A 403 9.27 -31.07 16.64
N ASN A 404 9.89 -32.25 16.53
CA ASN A 404 9.13 -33.50 16.33
C ASN A 404 8.27 -33.83 17.56
N GLY A 405 8.80 -33.66 18.78
CA GLY A 405 8.03 -33.91 19.99
C GLY A 405 6.90 -32.91 20.20
N ARG A 406 7.14 -31.64 19.88
CA ARG A 406 6.14 -30.56 19.92
C ARG A 406 5.01 -30.82 18.93
N THR A 407 5.35 -31.18 17.69
CA THR A 407 4.40 -31.53 16.62
C THR A 407 3.52 -32.70 17.04
N ALA A 408 4.13 -33.78 17.54
CA ALA A 408 3.38 -34.96 17.98
C ALA A 408 2.43 -34.65 19.15
N PHE A 409 2.86 -33.82 20.10
CA PHE A 409 2.00 -33.38 21.20
C PHE A 409 0.80 -32.57 20.68
N LEU A 410 1.05 -31.57 19.82
CA LEU A 410 0.01 -30.69 19.29
C LEU A 410 -1.02 -31.46 18.45
N GLN A 411 -0.57 -32.34 17.55
CA GLN A 411 -1.44 -33.18 16.73
C GLN A 411 -2.29 -34.14 17.58
N GLY A 412 -1.87 -34.44 18.81
CA GLY A 412 -2.63 -35.24 19.77
C GLY A 412 -3.72 -34.47 20.52
N LEU A 413 -3.73 -33.13 20.45
CA LEU A 413 -4.74 -32.31 21.12
C LEU A 413 -6.05 -32.24 20.31
N PRO A 414 -7.22 -32.22 20.97
CA PRO A 414 -8.51 -32.09 20.29
C PRO A 414 -8.61 -30.85 19.40
N ASP A 415 -8.00 -29.74 19.81
CA ASP A 415 -8.04 -28.46 19.06
C ASP A 415 -7.39 -28.55 17.67
N PHE A 416 -6.42 -29.45 17.49
CA PHE A 416 -5.68 -29.64 16.22
C PHE A 416 -6.03 -30.93 15.48
N SER A 417 -6.70 -31.88 16.14
CA SER A 417 -7.12 -33.16 15.54
C SER A 417 -8.58 -33.16 15.08
N SER A 418 -9.40 -32.21 15.57
CA SER A 418 -10.80 -32.09 15.15
C SER A 418 -10.91 -31.61 13.70
N PRO A 419 -11.96 -32.01 12.96
CA PRO A 419 -12.22 -31.47 11.63
C PRO A 419 -12.35 -29.94 11.66
N LYS A 420 -11.60 -29.28 10.78
CA LYS A 420 -11.68 -27.83 10.58
C LYS A 420 -12.60 -27.48 9.41
N PRO A 421 -13.07 -26.22 9.34
CA PRO A 421 -13.76 -25.75 8.15
C PRO A 421 -12.90 -25.93 6.89
N THR A 422 -13.55 -26.31 5.80
CA THR A 422 -12.91 -26.47 4.48
C THR A 422 -13.58 -25.54 3.50
N ILE A 423 -12.80 -24.60 2.94
CA ILE A 423 -13.24 -23.60 1.97
C ILE A 423 -12.67 -24.00 0.60
N THR A 424 -13.53 -24.28 -0.36
CA THR A 424 -13.16 -24.68 -1.73
C THR A 424 -14.06 -24.00 -2.76
N ASN A 425 -13.73 -24.15 -4.05
CA ASN A 425 -14.54 -23.63 -5.16
C ASN A 425 -14.87 -22.15 -5.02
N LEU A 426 -13.88 -21.34 -4.66
CA LEU A 426 -14.02 -19.89 -4.62
C LEU A 426 -14.25 -19.36 -6.04
N GLN A 427 -15.33 -18.60 -6.24
CA GLN A 427 -15.69 -18.02 -7.53
C GLN A 427 -16.17 -16.58 -7.38
N THR A 428 -15.95 -15.80 -8.43
CA THR A 428 -16.44 -14.43 -8.58
C THR A 428 -17.31 -14.33 -9.84
N SER A 429 -18.40 -13.56 -9.76
CA SER A 429 -19.31 -13.33 -10.88
C SER A 429 -19.74 -11.87 -10.93
N PRO A 430 -19.41 -11.12 -12.00
CA PRO A 430 -18.56 -11.53 -13.13
C PRO A 430 -17.10 -11.76 -12.70
N ALA A 431 -16.39 -12.63 -13.44
CA ALA A 431 -14.96 -12.90 -13.19
C ALA A 431 -14.03 -11.74 -13.59
N ALA A 432 -14.49 -10.89 -14.51
CA ALA A 432 -13.82 -9.66 -14.93
C ALA A 432 -14.79 -8.49 -14.70
N PRO A 433 -14.89 -7.98 -13.47
CA PRO A 433 -15.81 -6.92 -13.14
C PRO A 433 -15.44 -5.58 -13.76
N VAL A 434 -16.42 -4.69 -13.76
CA VAL A 434 -16.26 -3.28 -14.12
C VAL A 434 -16.50 -2.45 -12.87
N VAL A 435 -15.70 -1.42 -12.65
CA VAL A 435 -15.89 -0.48 -11.54
C VAL A 435 -17.30 0.14 -11.63
N GLY A 436 -17.96 0.25 -10.48
CA GLY A 436 -19.37 0.63 -10.33
C GLY A 436 -20.34 -0.56 -10.28
N ASN A 437 -19.94 -1.74 -10.75
CA ASN A 437 -20.80 -2.93 -10.74
C ASN A 437 -20.65 -3.76 -9.45
N THR A 438 -21.72 -4.47 -9.11
CA THR A 438 -21.71 -5.48 -8.05
C THR A 438 -21.06 -6.77 -8.55
N VAL A 439 -20.19 -7.34 -7.72
CA VAL A 439 -19.59 -8.66 -7.88
C VAL A 439 -20.13 -9.59 -6.81
N HIS A 440 -20.50 -10.79 -7.21
CA HIS A 440 -20.93 -11.87 -6.34
C HIS A 440 -19.77 -12.83 -6.09
N PHE A 441 -19.50 -13.11 -4.82
CA PHE A 441 -18.49 -14.03 -4.35
C PHE A 441 -19.18 -15.27 -3.81
N THR A 442 -18.77 -16.45 -4.27
CA THR A 442 -19.28 -17.72 -3.75
C THR A 442 -18.15 -18.64 -3.37
N ALA A 443 -18.36 -19.46 -2.33
CA ALA A 443 -17.45 -20.52 -1.95
C ALA A 443 -18.22 -21.69 -1.35
N HIS A 444 -17.75 -22.91 -1.62
CA HIS A 444 -18.27 -24.11 -0.96
C HIS A 444 -17.54 -24.30 0.37
N VAL A 445 -18.29 -24.25 1.48
CA VAL A 445 -17.74 -24.28 2.85
C VAL A 445 -18.38 -25.40 3.67
N THR A 446 -17.58 -26.37 4.10
CA THR A 446 -18.04 -27.50 4.94
C THR A 446 -17.42 -27.46 6.34
N ASN A 447 -18.00 -28.22 7.28
CA ASN A 447 -17.58 -28.25 8.69
C ASN A 447 -17.55 -26.86 9.34
N THR A 448 -18.52 -26.01 8.99
CA THR A 448 -18.71 -24.66 9.53
C THR A 448 -19.99 -24.58 10.35
N ASN A 449 -20.06 -23.63 11.27
CA ASN A 449 -21.31 -23.28 11.95
C ASN A 449 -22.21 -22.43 11.04
N THR A 450 -23.49 -22.36 11.36
CA THR A 450 -24.44 -21.44 10.70
C THR A 450 -23.99 -19.99 10.89
N ASN A 451 -24.03 -19.19 9.81
CA ASN A 451 -23.62 -17.78 9.79
C ASN A 451 -22.18 -17.51 10.25
N ALA A 452 -21.29 -18.49 10.09
CA ALA A 452 -19.91 -18.42 10.56
C ALA A 452 -18.89 -18.31 9.42
N VAL A 453 -19.35 -17.87 8.24
CA VAL A 453 -18.50 -17.58 7.08
C VAL A 453 -18.48 -16.07 6.86
N THR A 454 -17.29 -15.49 6.81
CA THR A 454 -17.05 -14.06 6.65
C THR A 454 -16.06 -13.84 5.52
N MET A 455 -16.31 -12.82 4.71
CA MET A 455 -15.36 -12.31 3.72
C MET A 455 -14.80 -10.99 4.23
N GLY A 456 -13.48 -10.90 4.35
CA GLY A 456 -12.77 -9.63 4.53
C GLY A 456 -12.35 -9.10 3.16
N PHE A 457 -12.60 -7.84 2.85
CA PHE A 457 -12.16 -7.23 1.59
C PHE A 457 -11.69 -5.78 1.75
N ARG A 458 -10.81 -5.33 0.85
CA ARG A 458 -10.33 -3.93 0.77
C ARG A 458 -9.98 -3.55 -0.67
N HIS A 459 -10.07 -2.27 -0.99
CA HIS A 459 -9.81 -1.76 -2.34
C HIS A 459 -8.40 -1.19 -2.51
N HIS A 460 -7.77 -0.71 -1.42
CA HIS A 460 -6.36 -0.31 -1.42
C HIS A 460 -5.54 -1.10 -0.40
N LEU A 461 -4.24 -1.27 -0.68
CA LEU A 461 -3.30 -1.99 0.19
C LEU A 461 -3.15 -1.36 1.59
N LYS A 462 -3.46 -0.07 1.71
CA LYS A 462 -3.41 0.66 2.97
C LYS A 462 -4.70 0.54 3.77
N ASP A 463 -5.82 0.16 3.17
CA ASP A 463 -7.11 0.19 3.85
C ASP A 463 -7.24 -0.93 4.89
N VAL A 464 -8.06 -0.67 5.91
CA VAL A 464 -8.55 -1.69 6.82
C VAL A 464 -9.54 -2.59 6.08
N PHE A 465 -9.42 -3.90 6.25
CA PHE A 465 -10.37 -4.86 5.70
C PHE A 465 -11.79 -4.63 6.25
N VAL A 466 -12.75 -4.48 5.33
CA VAL A 466 -14.18 -4.51 5.64
C VAL A 466 -14.62 -5.97 5.71
N LYS A 467 -15.23 -6.36 6.83
CA LYS A 467 -15.72 -7.72 7.06
C LYS A 467 -17.22 -7.79 6.75
N THR A 468 -17.62 -8.66 5.83
CA THR A 468 -19.02 -8.94 5.51
C THR A 468 -19.36 -10.42 5.72
N PRO A 469 -20.52 -10.77 6.29
CA PRO A 469 -20.96 -12.15 6.34
C PRO A 469 -21.21 -12.70 4.93
N MET A 470 -21.01 -14.02 4.78
CA MET A 470 -21.49 -14.80 3.64
C MET A 470 -22.62 -15.74 4.09
N PHE A 471 -23.58 -16.01 3.21
CA PHE A 471 -24.82 -16.75 3.55
C PHE A 471 -25.03 -17.96 2.65
N ASP A 472 -25.57 -19.04 3.23
CA ASP A 472 -26.08 -20.24 2.56
C ASP A 472 -27.61 -20.30 2.80
N ASP A 473 -28.32 -19.33 2.20
CA ASP A 473 -29.74 -19.05 2.42
C ASP A 473 -30.59 -19.17 1.15
N GLY A 474 -30.00 -19.54 0.01
CA GLY A 474 -30.67 -19.57 -1.29
C GLY A 474 -30.93 -18.17 -1.86
N ALA A 475 -30.33 -17.14 -1.24
CA ALA A 475 -30.25 -15.77 -1.71
C ALA A 475 -28.76 -15.39 -1.88
N HIS A 476 -28.41 -14.14 -2.12
CA HIS A 476 -27.00 -13.72 -2.26
C HIS A 476 -26.19 -14.41 -3.38
N ASN A 477 -26.87 -15.01 -4.37
CA ASN A 477 -26.30 -15.77 -5.48
C ASN A 477 -25.52 -17.04 -5.05
N ASP A 478 -25.92 -17.66 -3.95
CA ASP A 478 -25.27 -18.84 -3.39
C ASP A 478 -25.76 -20.17 -3.98
N GLY A 479 -27.01 -20.27 -4.44
CA GLY A 479 -27.57 -21.53 -4.93
C GLY A 479 -28.85 -21.89 -4.18
N ALA A 480 -28.92 -23.12 -3.65
CA ALA A 480 -30.06 -23.57 -2.85
C ALA A 480 -29.72 -23.48 -1.36
N ALA A 481 -30.65 -23.01 -0.53
CA ALA A 481 -30.43 -22.90 0.91
C ALA A 481 -29.99 -24.24 1.55
N GLY A 482 -28.90 -24.21 2.30
CA GLY A 482 -28.33 -25.34 3.03
C GLY A 482 -27.52 -26.30 2.15
N ASP A 483 -27.02 -25.88 0.99
CA ASP A 483 -26.21 -26.71 0.09
C ASP A 483 -24.70 -26.58 0.32
N ASN A 484 -24.29 -25.80 1.33
CA ASN A 484 -22.93 -25.44 1.71
C ASN A 484 -22.23 -24.49 0.74
N VAL A 485 -22.94 -23.88 -0.21
CA VAL A 485 -22.41 -22.75 -0.96
C VAL A 485 -22.79 -21.47 -0.25
N TYR A 486 -21.78 -20.65 0.07
CA TYR A 486 -21.97 -19.38 0.75
C TYR A 486 -21.74 -18.24 -0.23
N GLY A 487 -22.65 -17.26 -0.25
CA GLY A 487 -22.62 -16.09 -1.13
C GLY A 487 -22.47 -14.76 -0.39
N ALA A 488 -21.73 -13.83 -0.97
CA ALA A 488 -21.70 -12.41 -0.58
C ALA A 488 -21.57 -11.53 -1.82
N SER A 489 -21.83 -10.22 -1.68
CA SER A 489 -21.76 -9.26 -2.78
C SER A 489 -21.02 -8.00 -2.39
N VAL A 490 -20.16 -7.50 -3.28
CA VAL A 490 -19.37 -6.28 -3.09
C VAL A 490 -19.50 -5.41 -4.33
N VAL A 491 -19.70 -4.10 -4.15
CA VAL A 491 -19.64 -3.14 -5.25
C VAL A 491 -18.17 -2.82 -5.52
N MET A 492 -17.71 -3.01 -6.75
CA MET A 492 -16.35 -2.63 -7.12
C MET A 492 -16.26 -1.11 -7.19
N THR A 493 -15.64 -0.48 -6.19
CA THR A 493 -15.42 0.97 -6.18
C THR A 493 -14.10 1.37 -6.83
N HIS A 494 -13.19 0.41 -7.01
CA HIS A 494 -11.87 0.60 -7.59
C HIS A 494 -11.51 -0.59 -8.49
N ALA A 495 -10.52 -0.40 -9.36
CA ALA A 495 -10.00 -1.42 -10.28
C ALA A 495 -9.26 -2.59 -9.60
N TYR A 496 -9.11 -2.57 -8.28
CA TYR A 496 -8.41 -3.60 -7.53
C TYR A 496 -9.17 -3.93 -6.24
N LEU A 497 -9.08 -5.19 -5.84
CA LEU A 497 -9.63 -5.70 -4.60
C LEU A 497 -8.73 -6.81 -4.04
N GLN A 498 -8.34 -6.70 -2.78
CA GLN A 498 -7.86 -7.84 -2.00
C GLN A 498 -8.97 -8.39 -1.13
N TYR A 499 -9.04 -9.70 -1.01
CA TYR A 499 -10.00 -10.34 -0.13
C TYR A 499 -9.51 -11.69 0.42
N TYR A 500 -10.10 -12.09 1.53
CA TYR A 500 -9.93 -13.41 2.12
C TYR A 500 -11.26 -13.91 2.67
N LEU A 501 -11.40 -15.22 2.79
CA LEU A 501 -12.51 -15.86 3.49
C LEU A 501 -12.05 -16.41 4.82
N TYR A 502 -12.88 -16.26 5.84
CA TYR A 502 -12.76 -16.92 7.12
C TYR A 502 -14.01 -17.73 7.40
N ALA A 503 -13.85 -18.99 7.80
CA ALA A 503 -14.94 -19.84 8.27
C ALA A 503 -14.57 -20.43 9.62
N GLU A 504 -15.56 -20.64 10.49
CA GLU A 504 -15.32 -21.26 11.80
C GLU A 504 -16.38 -22.28 12.21
N ASN A 505 -15.96 -23.25 12.99
CA ASN A 505 -16.86 -24.13 13.73
C ASN A 505 -16.78 -23.88 15.24
N ASN A 506 -17.26 -24.84 16.03
CA ASN A 506 -17.24 -24.74 17.49
C ASN A 506 -15.84 -24.80 18.10
N THR A 507 -14.86 -25.32 17.36
CA THR A 507 -13.51 -25.62 17.87
C THR A 507 -12.44 -24.73 17.24
N ILE A 508 -12.47 -24.50 15.92
CA ILE A 508 -11.38 -23.86 15.17
C ILE A 508 -11.89 -23.06 13.96
N GLY A 509 -11.10 -22.09 13.51
CA GLY A 509 -11.28 -21.36 12.26
C GLY A 509 -10.49 -21.95 11.08
N ALA A 510 -10.73 -21.42 9.89
CA ALA A 510 -9.90 -21.64 8.72
C ALA A 510 -9.99 -20.43 7.79
N PHE A 511 -8.86 -20.06 7.20
CA PHE A 511 -8.78 -19.00 6.22
C PHE A 511 -8.60 -19.53 4.79
N SER A 512 -9.02 -18.74 3.81
CA SER A 512 -8.64 -18.87 2.40
C SER A 512 -8.25 -17.48 1.86
N PRO A 513 -6.98 -17.26 1.48
CA PRO A 513 -5.86 -18.21 1.58
C PRO A 513 -5.51 -18.51 3.04
N ALA A 514 -4.79 -19.62 3.30
CA ALA A 514 -4.50 -20.07 4.67
C ALA A 514 -3.61 -19.11 5.48
N ARG A 515 -2.91 -18.21 4.77
CA ARG A 515 -1.98 -17.20 5.29
C ARG A 515 -2.55 -15.78 5.22
N ALA A 516 -3.89 -15.65 5.31
CA ALA A 516 -4.55 -14.34 5.36
C ALA A 516 -3.88 -13.42 6.40
N GLU A 517 -3.84 -12.12 6.09
CA GLU A 517 -3.00 -11.06 6.69
C GLU A 517 -1.55 -10.96 6.18
N TYR A 518 -1.14 -11.92 5.35
CA TYR A 518 0.12 -11.89 4.61
C TYR A 518 -0.09 -12.15 3.11
N GLU A 519 -0.93 -13.12 2.78
CA GLU A 519 -1.37 -13.43 1.41
C GLU A 519 -2.88 -13.20 1.27
N PHE A 520 -3.33 -12.77 0.10
CA PHE A 520 -4.74 -12.50 -0.18
C PHE A 520 -5.13 -13.04 -1.57
N HIS A 521 -6.43 -13.30 -1.76
CA HIS A 521 -6.97 -13.39 -3.11
C HIS A 521 -7.08 -11.98 -3.69
N GLU A 522 -6.89 -11.88 -5.01
CA GLU A 522 -6.93 -10.61 -5.71
C GLU A 522 -7.97 -10.67 -6.83
N LEU A 523 -8.66 -9.56 -7.04
CA LEU A 523 -9.61 -9.39 -8.13
C LEU A 523 -9.40 -8.02 -8.78
N ASP A 524 -8.99 -8.04 -10.04
CA ASP A 524 -8.90 -6.84 -10.86
C ASP A 524 -10.25 -6.55 -11.51
N ALA A 525 -10.62 -5.27 -11.54
CA ALA A 525 -11.74 -4.75 -12.31
C ALA A 525 -11.23 -3.81 -13.41
N THR A 526 -12.05 -3.66 -14.44
CA THR A 526 -11.81 -2.70 -15.52
C THR A 526 -12.63 -1.43 -15.28
N TYR A 527 -12.17 -0.30 -15.78
CA TYR A 527 -13.06 0.86 -15.92
C TYR A 527 -13.90 0.70 -17.18
N PRO A 528 -15.12 1.27 -17.23
CA PRO A 528 -15.84 1.40 -18.49
C PRO A 528 -14.92 2.07 -19.52
N THR A 529 -14.72 1.43 -20.66
CA THR A 529 -14.03 2.10 -21.77
C THR A 529 -14.96 3.19 -22.28
N LEU A 530 -14.44 4.42 -22.38
CA LEU A 530 -15.16 5.55 -22.95
C LEU A 530 -15.28 5.33 -24.46
N ASP A 531 -16.47 5.59 -25.01
CA ASP A 531 -16.66 5.64 -26.45
C ASP A 531 -15.98 6.91 -27.02
N GLU A 532 -15.70 6.92 -28.33
CA GLU A 532 -15.21 8.13 -28.99
C GLU A 532 -16.14 9.30 -28.71
N GLU A 533 -15.56 10.47 -28.40
CA GLU A 533 -16.27 11.71 -28.03
C GLU A 533 -16.95 11.72 -26.65
N ASP A 534 -16.98 10.65 -25.85
CA ASP A 534 -17.62 10.69 -24.51
C ASP A 534 -16.99 11.75 -23.59
N LEU A 535 -15.66 11.79 -23.58
CA LEU A 535 -14.84 12.75 -22.85
C LEU A 535 -13.84 13.37 -23.82
N VAL A 536 -13.84 14.69 -23.91
CA VAL A 536 -13.02 15.42 -24.88
C VAL A 536 -12.23 16.52 -24.23
N ILE A 537 -11.11 16.88 -24.85
CA ILE A 537 -10.45 18.16 -24.61
C ILE A 537 -11.32 19.22 -25.29
N ASN A 538 -11.81 20.19 -24.51
CA ASN A 538 -12.83 21.14 -24.95
C ASN A 538 -12.29 22.55 -25.20
N GLU A 539 -11.40 23.04 -24.34
CA GLU A 539 -10.80 24.37 -24.44
C GLU A 539 -9.40 24.34 -23.81
N LEU A 540 -8.48 25.18 -24.30
CA LEU A 540 -7.16 25.35 -23.69
C LEU A 540 -6.68 26.80 -23.78
N MET A 541 -5.81 27.19 -22.86
CA MET A 541 -5.06 28.44 -22.91
C MET A 541 -3.60 28.19 -22.52
N ALA A 542 -2.70 28.31 -23.50
CA ALA A 542 -1.25 28.14 -23.31
C ALA A 542 -0.48 29.47 -23.15
N GLN A 543 -1.22 30.58 -22.98
CA GLN A 543 -0.63 31.88 -22.68
C GLN A 543 -1.64 32.78 -21.96
N ASN A 544 -1.83 32.51 -20.67
CA ASN A 544 -2.71 33.30 -19.82
C ASN A 544 -1.93 34.40 -19.11
N THR A 545 -2.39 35.65 -19.20
CA THR A 545 -1.75 36.79 -18.50
C THR A 545 -2.74 37.71 -17.81
N SER A 546 -4.04 37.59 -18.11
CA SER A 546 -5.06 38.48 -17.56
C SER A 546 -6.51 37.96 -17.65
N THR A 547 -6.78 36.71 -18.05
CA THR A 547 -8.17 36.24 -18.24
C THR A 547 -8.71 35.58 -16.97
N VAL A 548 -8.23 34.38 -16.66
CA VAL A 548 -8.72 33.54 -15.57
C VAL A 548 -7.58 33.24 -14.62
N THR A 549 -7.82 33.26 -13.31
CA THR A 549 -6.80 32.85 -12.35
C THR A 549 -7.06 31.44 -11.84
N ASP A 550 -5.99 30.75 -11.46
CA ASP A 550 -6.07 29.57 -10.59
C ASP A 550 -6.60 29.94 -9.18
N PRO A 551 -6.82 28.96 -8.30
CA PRO A 551 -7.22 29.21 -6.91
C PRO A 551 -6.20 30.00 -6.08
N ALA A 552 -4.91 29.98 -6.45
CA ALA A 552 -3.85 30.80 -5.84
C ALA A 552 -3.83 32.26 -6.35
N GLY A 553 -4.64 32.59 -7.36
CA GLY A 553 -4.75 33.93 -7.94
C GLY A 553 -3.73 34.22 -9.05
N GLN A 554 -3.08 33.20 -9.61
CA GLN A 554 -2.07 33.30 -10.67
C GLN A 554 -2.70 33.08 -12.04
N PHE A 555 -2.12 33.68 -13.08
CA PHE A 555 -2.57 33.51 -14.47
C PHE A 555 -1.78 32.38 -15.12
N GLU A 556 -2.20 31.15 -14.87
CA GLU A 556 -1.54 29.95 -15.40
C GLU A 556 -2.22 29.41 -16.65
N ASP A 557 -1.48 28.56 -17.36
CA ASP A 557 -2.00 27.82 -18.51
C ASP A 557 -2.98 26.75 -18.02
N TRP A 558 -3.99 26.45 -18.83
CA TRP A 558 -5.02 25.49 -18.43
C TRP A 558 -5.62 24.74 -19.60
N ILE A 559 -6.18 23.59 -19.26
CA ILE A 559 -6.84 22.65 -20.16
C ILE A 559 -8.21 22.36 -19.56
N GLU A 560 -9.23 22.45 -20.39
CA GLU A 560 -10.60 22.10 -20.03
C GLU A 560 -11.00 20.79 -20.70
N LEU A 561 -11.54 19.87 -19.91
CA LEU A 561 -12.23 18.67 -20.39
C LEU A 561 -13.74 18.86 -20.32
N TYR A 562 -14.47 18.20 -21.22
CA TYR A 562 -15.94 18.18 -21.22
C TYR A 562 -16.49 16.77 -21.33
N ASN A 563 -17.46 16.44 -20.47
CA ASN A 563 -18.22 15.19 -20.54
C ASN A 563 -19.42 15.36 -21.48
N ASN A 564 -19.34 14.82 -22.69
CA ASN A 564 -20.44 14.87 -23.67
C ASN A 564 -21.63 13.96 -23.32
N THR A 565 -21.46 13.06 -22.35
CA THR A 565 -22.46 12.02 -22.05
C THR A 565 -23.54 12.49 -21.07
N ALA A 566 -24.63 11.74 -21.03
CA ALA A 566 -25.68 11.87 -20.02
C ALA A 566 -25.35 11.14 -18.69
N ASN A 567 -24.16 10.54 -18.57
CA ASN A 567 -23.73 9.74 -17.43
C ASN A 567 -22.54 10.41 -16.73
N THR A 568 -22.32 10.07 -15.45
CA THR A 568 -21.07 10.43 -14.77
C THR A 568 -19.92 9.60 -15.33
N ILE A 569 -18.82 10.25 -15.70
CA ILE A 569 -17.58 9.60 -16.18
C ILE A 569 -16.57 9.55 -15.03
N SER A 570 -15.90 8.41 -14.84
CA SER A 570 -14.70 8.34 -14.00
C SER A 570 -13.46 8.70 -14.82
N LEU A 571 -12.54 9.44 -14.22
CA LEU A 571 -11.23 9.76 -14.79
C LEU A 571 -10.11 8.86 -14.26
N ASP A 572 -10.45 7.85 -13.47
CA ASP A 572 -9.47 6.87 -12.98
C ASP A 572 -8.70 6.22 -14.14
N ASN A 573 -7.39 6.03 -13.95
CA ASN A 573 -6.47 5.46 -14.94
C ASN A 573 -6.36 6.24 -16.27
N LEU A 574 -6.91 7.45 -16.37
CA LEU A 574 -6.59 8.35 -17.46
C LEU A 574 -5.32 9.14 -17.17
N TYR A 575 -4.64 9.51 -18.24
CA TYR A 575 -3.46 10.34 -18.22
C TYR A 575 -3.65 11.52 -19.16
N LEU A 576 -3.13 12.67 -18.77
CA LEU A 576 -2.98 13.85 -19.61
C LEU A 576 -1.49 14.05 -19.91
N THR A 577 -1.18 14.42 -21.15
CA THR A 577 0.21 14.69 -21.56
C THR A 577 0.27 15.75 -22.64
N ASP A 578 1.38 16.50 -22.65
CA ASP A 578 1.82 17.41 -23.71
C ASP A 578 2.74 16.71 -24.75
N SER A 579 3.09 15.45 -24.52
CA SER A 579 4.15 14.74 -25.24
C SER A 579 3.66 13.43 -25.89
N PRO A 580 3.74 13.30 -27.22
CA PRO A 580 3.36 12.06 -27.91
C PRO A 580 4.30 10.88 -27.62
N ASP A 581 5.49 11.16 -27.09
CA ASP A 581 6.48 10.14 -26.72
C ASP A 581 6.25 9.59 -25.28
N ASN A 582 5.37 10.23 -24.50
CA ASN A 582 5.00 9.79 -23.16
C ASN A 582 3.49 9.97 -22.90
N LEU A 583 2.70 8.95 -23.25
CA LEU A 583 1.24 8.91 -23.05
C LEU A 583 0.79 8.73 -21.59
N GLN A 584 1.74 8.58 -20.65
CA GLN A 584 1.46 8.38 -19.22
C GLN A 584 2.15 9.45 -18.37
N LYS A 585 2.21 10.69 -18.85
CA LYS A 585 2.95 11.78 -18.20
C LYS A 585 2.32 12.16 -16.86
N TRP A 586 1.09 12.67 -16.87
CA TRP A 586 0.37 13.05 -15.65
C TRP A 586 -0.89 12.19 -15.46
N ALA A 587 -1.02 11.51 -14.33
CA ALA A 587 -2.20 10.70 -14.01
C ALA A 587 -3.27 11.55 -13.31
N PHE A 588 -4.55 11.36 -13.68
CA PHE A 588 -5.64 11.95 -12.90
C PHE A 588 -5.71 11.34 -11.49
N PRO A 589 -6.07 12.13 -10.46
CA PRO A 589 -6.25 11.62 -9.11
C PRO A 589 -7.31 10.50 -9.04
N SER A 590 -7.06 9.50 -8.19
CA SER A 590 -8.01 8.40 -8.02
C SER A 590 -9.34 8.86 -7.41
N GLY A 591 -10.44 8.29 -7.88
CA GLY A 591 -11.81 8.59 -7.47
C GLY A 591 -12.39 9.85 -8.11
N LEU A 592 -11.65 10.52 -9.00
CA LEU A 592 -12.13 11.72 -9.67
C LEU A 592 -13.19 11.39 -10.72
N THR A 593 -14.32 12.10 -10.68
CA THR A 593 -15.44 11.90 -11.61
C THR A 593 -15.93 13.23 -12.18
N MET A 594 -16.53 13.17 -13.36
CA MET A 594 -17.19 14.30 -14.03
C MET A 594 -18.67 14.00 -14.18
N ALA A 595 -19.52 14.92 -13.72
CA ALA A 595 -20.97 14.82 -13.88
C ALA A 595 -21.38 14.91 -15.37
N PRO A 596 -22.60 14.50 -15.73
CA PRO A 596 -23.11 14.67 -17.09
C PRO A 596 -23.04 16.13 -17.54
N HIS A 597 -22.52 16.39 -18.75
CA HIS A 597 -22.43 17.73 -19.34
C HIS A 597 -21.69 18.77 -18.48
N SER A 598 -20.77 18.34 -17.61
CA SER A 598 -19.92 19.23 -16.83
C SER A 598 -18.54 19.42 -17.47
N TYR A 599 -17.86 20.49 -17.05
CA TYR A 599 -16.49 20.80 -17.43
C TYR A 599 -15.54 20.49 -16.26
N LEU A 600 -14.27 20.22 -16.58
CA LEU A 600 -13.21 20.05 -15.59
C LEU A 600 -11.96 20.81 -16.05
N ILE A 601 -11.39 21.60 -15.16
CA ILE A 601 -10.19 22.40 -15.42
C ILE A 601 -8.96 21.71 -14.82
N VAL A 602 -7.91 21.59 -15.62
CA VAL A 602 -6.57 21.18 -15.21
C VAL A 602 -5.61 22.32 -15.51
N TRP A 603 -4.96 22.85 -14.48
CA TRP A 603 -3.88 23.84 -14.60
C TRP A 603 -2.61 23.12 -15.06
N ALA A 604 -1.94 23.67 -16.07
CA ALA A 604 -0.72 23.13 -16.64
C ALA A 604 0.44 24.07 -16.31
N ASP A 605 0.96 23.97 -15.09
CA ASP A 605 1.88 24.95 -14.49
C ASP A 605 3.11 24.34 -13.82
N GLU A 606 3.22 23.01 -13.77
CA GLU A 606 4.29 22.27 -13.06
C GLU A 606 4.24 22.38 -11.52
N ASP A 607 3.09 22.76 -10.92
CA ASP A 607 2.95 22.88 -9.46
C ASP A 607 1.87 21.96 -8.88
N LEU A 608 2.26 20.73 -8.54
CA LEU A 608 1.37 19.74 -7.92
C LEU A 608 0.93 20.06 -6.47
N THR A 609 1.42 21.15 -5.88
CA THR A 609 1.21 21.45 -4.45
C THR A 609 0.04 22.39 -4.17
N GLU A 610 -0.51 23.02 -5.21
CA GLU A 610 -1.59 23.99 -5.10
C GLU A 610 -3.00 23.36 -5.02
N GLU A 611 -3.97 24.16 -4.58
CA GLU A 611 -5.38 23.75 -4.51
C GLU A 611 -5.95 23.64 -5.93
N GLY A 612 -6.42 22.46 -6.31
CA GLY A 612 -7.05 22.22 -7.59
C GLY A 612 -6.46 20.99 -8.29
N LEU A 613 -6.64 20.91 -9.61
CA LEU A 613 -5.96 19.93 -10.44
C LEU A 613 -4.84 20.63 -11.17
N HIS A 614 -3.61 20.32 -10.78
CA HIS A 614 -2.39 20.86 -11.38
C HIS A 614 -1.60 19.70 -12.00
N ALA A 615 -1.18 19.88 -13.25
CA ALA A 615 -0.40 18.93 -14.00
C ALA A 615 1.10 19.16 -13.81
N ASP A 616 1.91 18.10 -13.91
CA ASP A 616 3.37 18.17 -13.79
C ASP A 616 4.07 18.64 -15.08
N PHE A 617 3.34 19.40 -15.91
CA PHE A 617 3.80 19.96 -17.16
C PHE A 617 3.13 21.30 -17.45
N LYS A 618 3.77 22.11 -18.31
CA LYS A 618 3.27 23.40 -18.78
C LYS A 618 3.14 23.45 -20.29
N LEU A 619 2.20 24.27 -20.78
CA LEU A 619 1.96 24.41 -22.20
C LEU A 619 2.91 25.42 -22.88
N SER A 620 3.31 25.11 -24.11
CA SER A 620 4.10 25.97 -24.99
C SER A 620 3.20 26.93 -25.79
N ALA A 621 3.39 28.24 -25.56
CA ALA A 621 2.74 29.28 -26.37
C ALA A 621 3.09 29.23 -27.88
N ASN A 622 4.11 28.48 -28.30
CA ASN A 622 4.45 28.27 -29.72
C ASN A 622 3.66 27.12 -30.38
N GLY A 623 2.93 26.33 -29.60
CA GLY A 623 2.17 25.18 -30.05
C GLY A 623 2.84 23.83 -29.74
N GLU A 624 2.01 22.83 -29.43
CA GLU A 624 2.37 21.43 -29.19
C GLU A 624 1.10 20.54 -29.27
N SER A 625 1.13 19.34 -28.68
CA SER A 625 -0.03 18.45 -28.59
C SER A 625 -0.52 18.31 -27.15
N ILE A 626 -1.81 18.07 -26.96
CA ILE A 626 -2.40 17.62 -25.69
C ILE A 626 -3.11 16.31 -25.99
N ILE A 627 -2.83 15.28 -25.20
CA ILE A 627 -3.33 13.93 -25.41
C ILE A 627 -3.91 13.41 -24.09
N LEU A 628 -5.15 12.91 -24.16
CA LEU A 628 -5.81 12.18 -23.10
C LEU A 628 -5.75 10.68 -23.45
N SER A 629 -5.22 9.85 -22.56
CA SER A 629 -4.97 8.44 -22.87
C SER A 629 -5.11 7.49 -21.69
N TYR A 630 -5.28 6.21 -22.02
CA TYR A 630 -5.25 5.08 -21.10
C TYR A 630 -3.81 4.56 -20.88
N PRO A 631 -3.55 3.76 -19.83
CA PRO A 631 -2.22 3.22 -19.54
C PRO A 631 -1.75 2.18 -20.57
N ASN A 632 -2.67 1.61 -21.35
CA ASN A 632 -2.32 0.71 -22.47
C ASN A 632 -1.90 1.48 -23.74
N GLY A 633 -1.87 2.81 -23.70
CA GLY A 633 -1.52 3.69 -24.81
C GLY A 633 -2.69 4.00 -25.76
N ALA A 634 -3.91 3.54 -25.47
CA ALA A 634 -5.09 3.96 -26.23
C ALA A 634 -5.40 5.43 -25.96
N VAL A 635 -5.58 6.21 -27.03
CA VAL A 635 -5.93 7.64 -26.96
C VAL A 635 -7.45 7.78 -26.85
N VAL A 636 -7.90 8.57 -25.88
CA VAL A 636 -9.30 8.96 -25.69
C VAL A 636 -9.63 10.18 -26.55
N ASP A 637 -8.83 11.25 -26.43
CA ASP A 637 -8.91 12.43 -27.30
C ASP A 637 -7.52 13.06 -27.42
N ALA A 638 -7.29 13.79 -28.51
CA ALA A 638 -6.04 14.51 -28.73
C ALA A 638 -6.24 15.75 -29.60
N ILE A 639 -5.47 16.79 -29.30
CA ILE A 639 -5.39 18.01 -30.10
C ILE A 639 -3.94 18.41 -30.31
N THR A 640 -3.61 18.89 -31.50
CA THR A 640 -2.36 19.61 -31.78
C THR A 640 -2.71 21.06 -32.11
N PHE A 641 -2.10 22.00 -31.39
CA PHE A 641 -2.34 23.44 -31.57
C PHE A 641 -1.06 24.17 -31.99
N GLY A 642 -1.23 25.31 -32.67
CA GLY A 642 -0.12 26.16 -33.12
C GLY A 642 0.20 27.29 -32.15
N ALA A 643 0.95 28.29 -32.61
CA ALA A 643 1.28 29.46 -31.82
C ALA A 643 0.02 30.18 -31.30
N GLN A 644 -0.01 30.45 -30.00
CA GLN A 644 -1.12 31.05 -29.30
C GLN A 644 -0.94 32.57 -29.16
N THR A 645 -2.06 33.27 -29.01
CA THR A 645 -2.08 34.70 -28.67
C THR A 645 -2.43 34.82 -27.20
N ALA A 646 -1.68 35.63 -26.45
CA ALA A 646 -1.96 35.88 -25.04
C ALA A 646 -3.43 36.23 -24.81
N ASN A 647 -4.06 35.58 -23.82
CA ASN A 647 -5.44 35.81 -23.39
C ASN A 647 -6.51 35.42 -24.43
N VAL A 648 -6.17 34.59 -25.42
CA VAL A 648 -7.11 34.00 -26.37
C VAL A 648 -7.04 32.49 -26.23
N SER A 649 -8.16 31.84 -25.96
CA SER A 649 -8.22 30.38 -25.84
C SER A 649 -8.34 29.71 -27.19
N TYR A 650 -8.09 28.41 -27.23
CA TYR A 650 -8.32 27.55 -28.38
C TYR A 650 -9.37 26.52 -27.98
N ALA A 651 -10.57 26.60 -28.58
CA ALA A 651 -11.77 25.93 -28.09
C ALA A 651 -12.47 25.13 -29.19
N ARG A 652 -13.06 23.97 -28.85
CA ARG A 652 -13.96 23.22 -29.73
C ARG A 652 -15.25 23.99 -29.95
N VAL A 653 -15.57 24.30 -31.21
CA VAL A 653 -16.81 24.96 -31.60
C VAL A 653 -17.40 24.24 -32.82
N PRO A 654 -18.58 23.58 -32.75
CA PRO A 654 -19.49 23.38 -31.61
C PRO A 654 -18.86 22.83 -30.31
N ASN A 655 -19.45 23.16 -29.16
CA ASN A 655 -18.95 22.70 -27.86
C ASN A 655 -18.92 21.18 -27.80
N GLY A 656 -17.83 20.60 -27.28
CA GLY A 656 -17.66 19.15 -27.11
C GLY A 656 -17.51 18.32 -28.40
N THR A 657 -17.92 18.83 -29.57
CA THR A 657 -18.05 18.02 -30.80
C THR A 657 -17.42 18.65 -32.03
N GLY A 658 -17.11 19.94 -31.99
CA GLY A 658 -16.57 20.68 -33.12
C GLY A 658 -15.06 20.61 -33.26
N ASP A 659 -14.58 21.24 -34.33
CA ASP A 659 -13.16 21.53 -34.54
C ASP A 659 -12.70 22.65 -33.58
N PHE A 660 -11.38 22.73 -33.35
CA PHE A 660 -10.81 23.78 -32.52
C PHE A 660 -10.59 25.09 -33.30
N PHE A 661 -10.91 26.22 -32.66
CA PHE A 661 -10.67 27.56 -33.18
C PHE A 661 -10.17 28.51 -32.08
N SER A 662 -9.45 29.56 -32.46
CA SER A 662 -9.18 30.67 -31.54
C SER A 662 -10.49 31.34 -31.14
N HIS A 663 -10.76 31.41 -29.85
CA HIS A 663 -12.04 31.79 -29.30
C HIS A 663 -11.85 32.79 -28.13
N PRO A 664 -12.79 33.73 -27.90
CA PRO A 664 -12.85 34.44 -26.63
C PRO A 664 -13.03 33.44 -25.49
N THR A 665 -12.25 33.58 -24.43
CA THR A 665 -12.27 32.64 -23.30
C THR A 665 -13.67 32.45 -22.74
N THR A 666 -14.14 31.21 -22.75
CA THR A 666 -15.42 30.81 -22.14
C THR A 666 -15.21 30.33 -20.72
N PHE A 667 -14.21 29.46 -20.49
CA PHE A 667 -13.79 28.92 -19.20
C PHE A 667 -14.93 28.38 -18.33
N ASN A 668 -14.97 27.05 -18.21
CA ASN A 668 -15.96 26.31 -17.44
C ASN A 668 -17.41 26.60 -17.90
N GLU A 669 -17.58 26.92 -19.18
CA GLU A 669 -18.84 27.34 -19.81
C GLU A 669 -18.90 26.86 -21.26
N ASN A 670 -20.09 26.92 -21.87
CA ASN A 670 -20.28 26.45 -23.23
C ASN A 670 -19.58 27.32 -24.29
N ASN A 671 -18.81 26.70 -25.18
CA ASN A 671 -18.06 27.38 -26.25
C ASN A 671 -18.93 28.07 -27.33
N GLU A 672 -20.24 27.82 -27.37
CA GLU A 672 -21.16 28.44 -28.34
C GLU A 672 -21.93 29.62 -27.72
N ASN A 673 -21.27 30.77 -27.62
CA ASN A 673 -21.96 32.00 -27.24
C ASN A 673 -22.84 32.54 -28.40
N LEU A 674 -24.11 32.11 -28.45
CA LEU A 674 -25.12 32.62 -29.41
C LEU A 674 -25.65 34.04 -29.08
N GLY A 675 -24.92 34.82 -28.28
CA GLY A 675 -25.25 36.19 -27.92
C GLY A 675 -24.43 37.20 -28.73
N ALA A 676 -25.05 37.82 -29.74
CA ALA A 676 -24.49 39.06 -30.26
C ALA A 676 -24.86 40.21 -29.30
N GLU A 677 -23.94 40.60 -28.44
CA GLU A 677 -24.00 41.89 -27.77
C GLU A 677 -24.01 42.99 -28.84
N GLY A 678 -25.15 43.68 -28.98
CA GLY A 678 -25.23 44.95 -29.70
C GLY A 678 -25.29 44.87 -31.23
N PHE A 679 -26.43 44.49 -31.80
CA PHE A 679 -26.77 44.94 -33.15
C PHE A 679 -27.40 46.34 -33.06
N ALA A 680 -26.63 47.36 -33.45
CA ALA A 680 -27.13 48.71 -33.65
C ALA A 680 -28.31 48.68 -34.63
N SER A 681 -29.49 49.11 -34.17
CA SER A 681 -30.67 49.26 -35.01
C SER A 681 -30.38 50.27 -36.11
N ALA A 682 -30.55 49.86 -37.37
CA ALA A 682 -30.66 50.82 -38.45
C ALA A 682 -31.84 51.78 -38.14
N PRO A 683 -31.70 53.10 -38.34
CA PRO A 683 -32.63 54.10 -37.80
C PRO A 683 -34.07 54.09 -38.37
N GLY A 684 -34.42 53.17 -39.28
CA GLY A 684 -35.74 53.13 -39.93
C GLY A 684 -36.60 51.90 -39.66
N ILE A 685 -36.03 50.77 -39.18
CA ILE A 685 -36.75 49.52 -38.90
C ILE A 685 -36.36 48.95 -37.54
N VAL A 686 -37.37 48.65 -36.73
CA VAL A 686 -37.21 48.01 -35.41
C VAL A 686 -37.95 46.68 -35.44
N ALA A 687 -37.30 45.60 -35.01
CA ALA A 687 -37.89 44.27 -34.91
C ALA A 687 -37.70 43.71 -33.48
N TRP A 688 -38.78 43.24 -32.84
CA TRP A 688 -38.73 42.71 -31.47
C TRP A 688 -39.83 41.68 -31.20
N PRO A 689 -39.62 40.74 -30.26
CA PRO A 689 -38.32 40.41 -29.67
C PRO A 689 -37.39 39.82 -30.75
N ASN A 690 -36.09 40.09 -30.64
CA ASN A 690 -35.08 39.53 -31.52
C ASN A 690 -33.88 39.11 -30.64
N PRO A 691 -33.73 37.82 -30.30
CA PRO A 691 -34.38 36.65 -30.93
C PRO A 691 -35.90 36.50 -30.67
N ALA A 692 -36.63 35.91 -31.63
CA ALA A 692 -38.08 35.64 -31.55
C ALA A 692 -38.39 34.15 -31.38
N ASN A 693 -39.49 33.82 -30.69
CA ASN A 693 -40.00 32.45 -30.53
C ASN A 693 -41.25 32.22 -31.38
N ASP A 694 -42.37 32.86 -31.06
CA ASP A 694 -43.66 32.60 -31.74
C ASP A 694 -44.05 33.72 -32.70
N VAL A 695 -43.80 34.97 -32.30
CA VAL A 695 -44.19 36.18 -33.04
C VAL A 695 -43.02 37.17 -33.03
N LEU A 696 -42.78 37.78 -34.18
CA LEU A 696 -41.88 38.92 -34.33
C LEU A 696 -42.69 40.16 -34.75
N ALA A 697 -42.64 41.23 -33.95
CA ALA A 697 -43.20 42.52 -34.31
C ALA A 697 -42.15 43.35 -35.07
N ILE A 698 -42.59 44.04 -36.13
CA ILE A 698 -41.78 44.96 -36.92
C ILE A 698 -42.46 46.31 -36.94
N ARG A 699 -41.68 47.38 -36.77
CA ARG A 699 -42.13 48.77 -36.90
C ARG A 699 -41.18 49.57 -37.77
N THR A 700 -41.76 50.45 -38.58
CA THR A 700 -41.04 51.44 -39.38
C THR A 700 -41.59 52.85 -39.16
N ALA A 701 -40.83 53.88 -39.54
CA ALA A 701 -41.25 55.28 -39.40
C ALA A 701 -42.31 55.73 -40.43
N GLN A 702 -42.41 55.03 -41.57
CA GLN A 702 -43.31 55.33 -42.69
C GLN A 702 -44.15 54.08 -43.03
N PRO A 703 -45.36 54.22 -43.60
CA PRO A 703 -46.19 53.07 -43.93
C PRO A 703 -45.47 52.06 -44.83
N MET A 704 -45.47 50.80 -44.41
CA MET A 704 -44.99 49.66 -45.18
C MET A 704 -45.99 49.36 -46.28
N LYS A 705 -45.50 48.92 -47.44
CA LYS A 705 -46.30 48.32 -48.53
C LYS A 705 -46.10 46.82 -48.61
N LYS A 706 -44.90 46.34 -48.26
CA LYS A 706 -44.57 44.92 -48.34
C LYS A 706 -43.47 44.55 -47.35
N VAL A 707 -43.61 43.36 -46.77
CA VAL A 707 -42.62 42.71 -45.92
C VAL A 707 -42.29 41.35 -46.54
N SER A 708 -41.01 41.09 -46.79
CA SER A 708 -40.50 39.81 -47.30
C SER A 708 -39.41 39.31 -46.35
N VAL A 709 -39.45 38.03 -45.99
CA VAL A 709 -38.44 37.40 -45.12
C VAL A 709 -37.72 36.32 -45.89
N PHE A 710 -36.40 36.30 -45.77
CA PHE A 710 -35.50 35.39 -46.46
C PHE A 710 -34.72 34.55 -45.46
N ASN A 711 -34.53 33.27 -45.76
CA ASN A 711 -33.49 32.49 -45.09
C ASN A 711 -32.09 32.86 -45.63
N LEU A 712 -31.02 32.30 -45.05
CA LEU A 712 -29.64 32.59 -45.47
C LEU A 712 -29.31 32.14 -46.89
N MET A 713 -30.06 31.19 -47.45
CA MET A 713 -29.92 30.75 -48.85
C MET A 713 -30.61 31.71 -49.83
N GLY A 714 -31.24 32.79 -49.34
CA GLY A 714 -31.94 33.78 -50.15
C GLY A 714 -33.35 33.35 -50.58
N GLN A 715 -33.88 32.24 -50.03
CA GLN A 715 -35.23 31.78 -50.32
C GLN A 715 -36.24 32.59 -49.50
N VAL A 716 -37.35 32.98 -50.12
CA VAL A 716 -38.45 33.67 -49.43
C VAL A 716 -39.21 32.67 -48.56
N VAL A 717 -39.23 32.90 -47.25
CA VAL A 717 -39.95 32.07 -46.27
C VAL A 717 -41.27 32.68 -45.82
N PHE A 718 -41.41 34.00 -45.97
CA PHE A 718 -42.64 34.71 -45.67
C PHE A 718 -42.75 35.97 -46.51
N GLU A 719 -43.96 36.30 -46.97
CA GLU A 719 -44.22 37.54 -47.69
C GLU A 719 -45.65 38.03 -47.43
N ALA A 720 -45.79 39.32 -47.14
CA ALA A 720 -47.08 39.95 -46.93
C ALA A 720 -47.12 41.37 -47.51
N THR A 721 -48.28 41.73 -48.05
CA THR A 721 -48.62 43.14 -48.33
C THR A 721 -49.13 43.75 -47.02
N VAL A 722 -48.63 44.92 -46.67
CA VAL A 722 -48.95 45.62 -45.43
C VAL A 722 -49.43 47.02 -45.79
N ASP A 723 -50.34 47.59 -45.01
CA ASP A 723 -50.71 49.00 -45.11
C ASP A 723 -50.75 49.60 -43.71
N GLY A 724 -49.57 49.96 -43.21
CA GLY A 724 -49.39 50.41 -41.83
C GLY A 724 -47.92 50.52 -41.44
N THR A 725 -47.64 51.14 -40.29
CA THR A 725 -46.29 51.32 -39.75
C THR A 725 -45.84 50.18 -38.84
N GLN A 726 -46.71 49.21 -38.57
CA GLN A 726 -46.42 48.02 -37.77
C GLN A 726 -46.98 46.76 -38.41
N GLN A 727 -46.28 45.63 -38.24
CA GLN A 727 -46.70 44.31 -38.69
C GLN A 727 -46.19 43.25 -37.71
N GLN A 728 -47.01 42.26 -37.40
CA GLN A 728 -46.58 41.05 -36.69
C GLN A 728 -46.36 39.91 -37.69
N LEU A 729 -45.25 39.20 -37.53
CA LEU A 729 -44.90 38.03 -38.31
C LEU A 729 -45.08 36.78 -37.43
N PRO A 730 -45.89 35.79 -37.87
CA PRO A 730 -45.95 34.50 -37.20
C PRO A 730 -44.68 33.73 -37.57
N VAL A 731 -43.80 33.53 -36.59
CA VAL A 731 -42.50 32.88 -36.81
C VAL A 731 -42.43 31.49 -36.18
N HIS A 732 -43.48 31.05 -35.47
CA HIS A 732 -43.46 29.79 -34.72
C HIS A 732 -43.13 28.56 -35.58
N ASP A 733 -43.58 28.54 -36.84
CA ASP A 733 -43.36 27.43 -37.79
C ASP A 733 -41.99 27.50 -38.50
N TRP A 734 -41.20 28.54 -38.24
CA TRP A 734 -39.91 28.71 -38.89
C TRP A 734 -38.84 27.91 -38.14
N ALA A 735 -37.94 27.26 -38.89
CA ALA A 735 -36.79 26.60 -38.30
C ALA A 735 -35.91 27.60 -37.51
N SER A 736 -35.32 27.15 -36.41
CA SER A 736 -34.34 27.94 -35.64
C SER A 736 -33.19 28.38 -36.54
N GLY A 737 -32.78 29.64 -36.42
CA GLY A 737 -31.72 30.21 -37.26
C GLY A 737 -31.87 31.69 -37.56
N VAL A 738 -31.07 32.17 -38.51
CA VAL A 738 -30.99 33.58 -38.90
C VAL A 738 -31.82 33.84 -40.16
N TYR A 739 -32.60 34.91 -40.13
CA TYR A 739 -33.38 35.39 -41.26
C TYR A 739 -33.09 36.86 -41.56
N ILE A 740 -33.32 37.26 -42.81
CA ILE A 740 -33.28 38.66 -43.25
C ILE A 740 -34.69 39.11 -43.55
N VAL A 741 -35.20 40.09 -42.81
CA VAL A 741 -36.46 40.75 -43.14
C VAL A 741 -36.18 41.98 -43.99
N LYS A 742 -36.82 42.07 -45.15
CA LYS A 742 -36.85 43.24 -46.02
C LYS A 742 -38.22 43.89 -45.94
N VAL A 743 -38.25 45.19 -45.67
CA VAL A 743 -39.48 46.00 -45.66
C VAL A 743 -39.38 47.07 -46.74
N THR A 744 -40.44 47.23 -47.53
CA THR A 744 -40.53 48.25 -48.57
C THR A 744 -41.79 49.10 -48.38
N GLY A 745 -41.63 50.42 -48.37
CA GLY A 745 -42.72 51.41 -48.45
C GLY A 745 -42.71 52.16 -49.79
N GLU A 746 -43.45 53.26 -49.89
CA GLU A 746 -43.57 54.03 -51.15
C GLU A 746 -42.26 54.69 -51.61
N SER A 747 -41.41 55.09 -50.66
CA SER A 747 -40.15 55.80 -50.91
C SER A 747 -38.93 55.19 -50.22
N PHE A 748 -39.07 54.02 -49.58
CA PHE A 748 -37.98 53.36 -48.84
C PHE A 748 -37.96 51.84 -49.01
N ALA A 749 -36.78 51.26 -48.85
CA ALA A 749 -36.56 49.82 -48.75
C ALA A 749 -35.45 49.55 -47.74
N GLU A 750 -35.77 48.84 -46.66
CA GLU A 750 -34.85 48.57 -45.56
C GLU A 750 -34.78 47.08 -45.24
N ARG A 751 -33.71 46.68 -44.55
CA ARG A 751 -33.47 45.29 -44.16
C ARG A 751 -33.02 45.21 -42.71
N ILE A 752 -33.47 44.19 -41.99
CA ILE A 752 -33.02 43.86 -40.65
C ILE A 752 -32.78 42.36 -40.52
N LYS A 753 -31.69 42.00 -39.84
CA LYS A 753 -31.40 40.61 -39.47
C LYS A 753 -32.18 40.25 -38.21
N ILE A 754 -32.79 39.08 -38.20
CA ILE A 754 -33.52 38.53 -37.05
C ILE A 754 -33.04 37.10 -36.76
N THR A 755 -33.19 36.67 -35.51
CA THR A 755 -32.89 35.32 -35.06
C THR A 755 -34.18 34.66 -34.57
N LYS A 756 -34.50 33.47 -35.07
CA LYS A 756 -35.54 32.58 -34.54
C LYS A 756 -34.86 31.56 -33.64
N ARG A 757 -35.33 31.45 -32.39
CA ARG A 757 -34.91 30.38 -31.48
C ARG A 757 -35.80 29.16 -31.63
#